data_AF-A0A952PRU8-F1
#
_entry.id   AF-A0A952PRU8-F1
#
_cell.length_a   1.000
_cell.length_b   1.000
_cell.length_c   1.000
_cell.angle_alpha   90.00
_cell.angle_beta   90.00
_cell.angle_gamma   90.00
#
_symmetry.space_group_name_H-M   'P 1'
#
loop_
_entity.id
_entity.type
_entity.pdbx_description
1 polymer ?
#
loop_
_entity_poly.entity_id
_entity_poly.type
_entity_poly.pdbx_seq_one_letter_code
_entity_poly.pdbx_strand_id
1 'polypeptide(L)'
;MKLNRRRGATLGLVAVCVLVIIVLGVGFFILSQILGGGREVANATDAGVLNVARRALSPTLIQVPLTGDSPGNPTDDFLAVGIDPAGNANTGTGNLDATHRNISMLGLNRIVAQAVIVACNAQEINTTAASGHAQNVAAAAKSVATQLKNMVEGGTKLPPEFTNVAHSNNTKMFQGNKVTLTSLQTGFLRPGLSTNVYISPGLTSAINVSMPSNLKSNHHFPNALTHDLSRQDQYMAGYINFSIPAGPGGPVEISGVPIFPKQKPHLVDIGEFNAGSSSPSGVNYLPPNAFRANSQTQENNSSGFGGAVACALVGALDQDFAASVPRGYIRIKNGPDAGAAHSSIISNPVVDGQNDVFNNELWPPNGGGVDITNNGIYALNSETAAQNYLSQVLAYNADNTKPEPDWLNPPAALQILTGTGGGHRSPSELELKAAGTSKQQCDALTLWDAPCNHWAPDPNTGAVPGDSSIVTALQDQYHANSTQNSAGSSNGYTAVEVQKHDLLSHRYGGSKCSSVVAIGRDGSTKYGMKQFEPSGCYATPHSNVAFGAPGSPLAYLQQIGNQGWKGSRGPTGTLPSGPFASAGADNHTGSAACQDDIIDRIWKRMRQVDPSIPRDKVELALSQQPLELGETLYLHCPGPGTVTMTSATPADYFSAGVPNDGASSAAIYNCENQYNISNTIVNAKHGSGSPNVSCHATGDANFHDRPYTEGPDFLPGIDRAVWTPATGWRNLLGEIEFQNEAGGAGTFCKPN
;
A
#
# COMPACT_ATOMS: atom_id res chain seq x y z
N MET A 1 -87.51 -54.21 -65.90
CA MET A 1 -86.25 -53.45 -66.10
C MET A 1 -86.18 -52.05 -65.46
N LYS A 2 -87.27 -51.40 -65.02
CA LYS A 2 -87.21 -50.05 -64.39
C LYS A 2 -86.80 -50.03 -62.90
N LEU A 3 -86.87 -51.16 -62.16
CA LEU A 3 -86.44 -51.22 -60.75
C LEU A 3 -84.91 -51.33 -60.56
N ASN A 4 -84.18 -52.02 -61.45
CA ASN A 4 -82.73 -52.21 -61.32
C ASN A 4 -81.93 -50.94 -61.67
N ARG A 5 -82.48 -50.04 -62.49
CA ARG A 5 -81.84 -48.76 -62.86
C ARG A 5 -81.93 -47.70 -61.74
N ARG A 6 -82.93 -47.80 -60.86
CA ARG A 6 -83.07 -46.92 -59.68
C ARG A 6 -82.12 -47.31 -58.53
N ARG A 7 -81.77 -48.59 -58.40
CA ARG A 7 -80.79 -49.09 -57.40
C ARG A 7 -79.33 -48.74 -57.73
N GLY A 8 -78.98 -48.64 -59.02
CA GLY A 8 -77.64 -48.23 -59.45
C GLY A 8 -77.33 -46.74 -59.22
N ALA A 9 -78.33 -45.86 -59.43
CA ALA A 9 -78.18 -44.43 -59.19
C ALA A 9 -78.00 -44.09 -57.69
N THR A 10 -78.70 -44.80 -56.80
CA THR A 10 -78.52 -44.65 -55.35
C THR A 10 -77.15 -45.13 -54.87
N LEU A 11 -76.60 -46.21 -55.44
CA LEU A 11 -75.26 -46.68 -55.13
C LEU A 11 -74.17 -45.70 -55.61
N GLY A 12 -74.34 -45.10 -56.79
CA GLY A 12 -73.43 -44.07 -57.30
C GLY A 12 -73.41 -42.82 -56.42
N LEU A 13 -74.57 -42.34 -55.98
CA LEU A 13 -74.66 -41.19 -55.07
C LEU A 13 -73.98 -41.49 -53.71
N VAL A 14 -74.23 -42.66 -53.12
CA VAL A 14 -73.58 -43.06 -51.86
C VAL A 14 -72.06 -43.17 -52.02
N ALA A 15 -71.57 -43.76 -53.12
CA ALA A 15 -70.13 -43.84 -53.37
C ALA A 15 -69.47 -42.46 -53.51
N VAL A 16 -70.11 -41.53 -54.22
CA VAL A 16 -69.62 -40.15 -54.35
C VAL A 16 -69.66 -39.41 -52.99
N CYS A 17 -70.72 -39.56 -52.21
CA CYS A 17 -70.80 -38.98 -50.86
C CYS A 17 -69.70 -39.52 -49.92
N VAL A 18 -69.45 -40.83 -49.94
CA VAL A 18 -68.37 -41.45 -49.15
C VAL A 18 -67.00 -40.94 -49.61
N LEU A 19 -66.77 -40.85 -50.91
CA LEU A 19 -65.53 -40.30 -51.47
C LEU A 19 -65.32 -38.84 -51.04
N VAL A 20 -66.36 -38.01 -51.10
CA VAL A 20 -66.29 -36.60 -50.64
C VAL A 20 -65.96 -36.52 -49.16
N ILE A 21 -66.57 -37.36 -48.32
CA ILE A 21 -66.27 -37.41 -46.88
C ILE A 21 -64.81 -37.83 -46.63
N ILE A 22 -64.30 -38.83 -47.37
CA ILE A 22 -62.89 -39.26 -47.26
C ILE A 22 -61.95 -38.12 -47.68
N VAL A 23 -62.22 -37.44 -48.79
CA VAL A 23 -61.40 -36.30 -49.25
C VAL A 23 -61.42 -35.15 -48.24
N LEU A 24 -62.58 -34.81 -47.68
CA LEU A 24 -62.68 -33.81 -46.62
C LEU A 24 -61.94 -34.25 -45.36
N GLY A 25 -62.05 -35.52 -44.97
CA GLY A 25 -61.35 -36.09 -43.82
C GLY A 25 -59.82 -36.03 -43.96
N VAL A 26 -59.29 -36.40 -45.13
CA VAL A 26 -57.87 -36.27 -45.46
C VAL A 26 -57.43 -34.80 -45.47
N GLY A 27 -58.26 -33.92 -46.05
CA GLY A 27 -58.00 -32.48 -46.07
C GLY A 27 -57.92 -31.87 -44.67
N PHE A 28 -58.87 -32.18 -43.78
CA PHE A 28 -58.85 -31.72 -42.39
C PHE A 28 -57.69 -32.31 -41.59
N PHE A 29 -57.31 -33.57 -41.86
CA PHE A 29 -56.16 -34.19 -41.23
C PHE A 29 -54.85 -33.47 -41.60
N ILE A 30 -54.64 -33.18 -42.89
CA ILE A 30 -53.47 -32.41 -43.35
C ILE A 30 -53.46 -31.00 -42.75
N LEU A 31 -54.61 -30.33 -42.74
CA LEU A 31 -54.73 -28.99 -42.13
C LEU A 31 -54.44 -29.02 -40.62
N SER A 32 -54.90 -30.06 -39.92
CA SER A 32 -54.60 -30.27 -38.50
C SER A 32 -53.11 -30.55 -38.27
N GLN A 33 -52.44 -31.28 -39.17
CA GLN A 33 -51.00 -31.50 -39.10
C GLN A 33 -50.21 -30.20 -39.31
N ILE A 34 -50.60 -29.37 -40.28
CA ILE A 34 -49.94 -28.08 -40.53
C ILE A 34 -50.11 -27.13 -39.34
N LEU A 35 -51.34 -27.00 -38.82
CA LEU A 35 -51.62 -26.13 -37.66
C LEU A 35 -51.00 -26.65 -36.36
N GLY A 36 -51.04 -27.98 -36.14
CA GLY A 36 -50.43 -28.63 -34.98
C GLY A 36 -48.90 -28.57 -35.03
N GLY A 37 -48.31 -28.83 -36.20
CA GLY A 37 -46.88 -28.75 -36.44
C GLY A 37 -46.34 -27.34 -36.25
N GLY A 38 -47.08 -26.30 -36.65
CA GLY A 38 -46.68 -24.91 -36.41
C GLY A 38 -46.41 -24.61 -34.92
N ARG A 39 -47.22 -25.18 -34.02
CA ARG A 39 -47.00 -25.04 -32.56
C ARG A 39 -45.77 -25.81 -32.07
N GLU A 40 -45.53 -26.99 -32.62
CA GLU A 40 -44.32 -27.78 -32.29
C GLU A 40 -43.04 -27.04 -32.73
N VAL A 41 -43.06 -26.41 -33.91
CA VAL A 41 -41.95 -25.59 -34.40
C VAL A 41 -41.76 -24.34 -33.54
N ALA A 42 -42.84 -23.67 -33.14
CA ALA A 42 -42.77 -22.53 -32.24
C ALA A 42 -42.13 -22.92 -30.90
N ASN A 43 -42.59 -23.99 -30.26
CA ASN A 43 -42.01 -24.49 -29.01
C ASN A 43 -40.52 -24.86 -29.15
N ALA A 44 -40.14 -25.50 -30.26
CA ALA A 44 -38.74 -25.82 -30.54
C ALA A 44 -37.88 -24.56 -30.73
N THR A 45 -38.45 -23.54 -31.36
CA THR A 45 -37.79 -22.24 -31.60
C THR A 45 -37.62 -21.46 -30.30
N ASP A 46 -38.65 -21.43 -29.47
CA ASP A 46 -38.63 -20.83 -28.13
C ASP A 46 -37.55 -21.49 -27.26
N ALA A 47 -37.52 -22.82 -27.20
CA ALA A 47 -36.51 -23.56 -26.47
C ALA A 47 -35.09 -23.29 -27.01
N GLY A 48 -34.94 -23.25 -28.33
CA GLY A 48 -33.67 -22.95 -28.99
C GLY A 48 -33.15 -21.54 -28.65
N VAL A 49 -33.99 -20.51 -28.76
CA VAL A 49 -33.57 -19.12 -28.49
C VAL A 49 -33.32 -18.88 -27.00
N LEU A 50 -34.08 -19.53 -26.10
CA LEU A 50 -33.81 -19.50 -24.66
C LEU A 50 -32.46 -20.14 -24.34
N ASN A 51 -32.10 -21.23 -25.02
CA ASN A 51 -30.77 -21.82 -24.86
C ASN A 51 -29.68 -20.89 -25.37
N VAL A 52 -29.87 -20.19 -26.49
CA VAL A 52 -28.92 -19.16 -26.96
C VAL A 52 -28.73 -18.07 -25.91
N ALA A 53 -29.82 -17.51 -25.37
CA ALA A 53 -29.73 -16.49 -24.33
C ALA A 53 -28.99 -17.00 -23.07
N ARG A 54 -29.25 -18.25 -22.65
CA ARG A 54 -28.51 -18.88 -21.55
C ARG A 54 -27.02 -19.05 -21.88
N ARG A 55 -26.70 -19.52 -23.08
CA ARG A 55 -25.33 -19.84 -23.52
C ARG A 55 -24.51 -18.60 -23.83
N ALA A 56 -25.13 -17.47 -24.17
CA ALA A 56 -24.45 -16.19 -24.34
C ALA A 56 -23.78 -15.69 -23.05
N LEU A 57 -24.33 -16.04 -21.89
CA LEU A 57 -23.71 -15.76 -20.58
C LEU A 57 -22.65 -16.80 -20.17
N SER A 58 -22.54 -17.91 -20.91
CA SER A 58 -21.71 -19.05 -20.51
C SER A 58 -20.22 -18.67 -20.57
N PRO A 59 -19.49 -18.80 -19.46
CA PRO A 59 -18.06 -18.50 -19.40
C PRO A 59 -17.23 -19.37 -20.34
N THR A 60 -17.70 -20.56 -20.71
CA THR A 60 -16.94 -21.48 -21.57
C THR A 60 -17.11 -21.21 -23.06
N LEU A 61 -18.18 -20.51 -23.46
CA LEU A 61 -18.54 -20.32 -24.87
C LEU A 61 -18.17 -18.92 -25.37
N ILE A 62 -18.69 -17.90 -24.69
CA ILE A 62 -18.50 -16.48 -25.02
C ILE A 62 -17.60 -15.89 -23.94
N GLN A 63 -16.31 -15.83 -24.23
CA GLN A 63 -15.30 -15.37 -23.30
C GLN A 63 -14.14 -14.70 -24.02
N VAL A 64 -13.59 -13.69 -23.35
CA VAL A 64 -12.32 -13.09 -23.70
C VAL A 64 -11.28 -13.61 -22.71
N PRO A 65 -10.28 -14.38 -23.18
CA PRO A 65 -9.18 -14.78 -22.32
C PRO A 65 -8.31 -13.57 -22.01
N LEU A 66 -7.99 -13.40 -20.73
CA LEU A 66 -6.98 -12.44 -20.27
C LEU A 66 -5.61 -13.10 -20.46
N THR A 67 -4.84 -12.61 -21.43
CA THR A 67 -3.44 -13.02 -21.63
C THR A 67 -2.63 -12.48 -20.46
N GLY A 68 -1.93 -13.36 -19.72
CA GLY A 68 -1.39 -13.10 -18.38
C GLY A 68 -0.40 -11.93 -18.23
N ASP A 69 -0.01 -11.68 -16.97
CA ASP A 69 0.72 -10.51 -16.43
C ASP A 69 1.91 -10.04 -17.27
N SER A 70 1.63 -9.30 -18.33
CA SER A 70 2.65 -8.66 -19.15
C SER A 70 2.79 -7.22 -18.67
N PRO A 71 3.94 -6.82 -18.10
CA PRO A 71 4.12 -5.46 -17.61
C PRO A 71 3.74 -4.45 -18.70
N GLY A 72 2.70 -3.66 -18.46
CA GLY A 72 2.20 -2.67 -19.44
C GLY A 72 0.83 -2.96 -20.05
N ASN A 73 0.26 -4.17 -19.92
CA ASN A 73 -1.11 -4.43 -20.39
C ASN A 73 -2.17 -4.06 -19.34
N PRO A 74 -3.07 -3.07 -19.56
CA PRO A 74 -4.07 -2.69 -18.57
C PRO A 74 -5.18 -3.74 -18.37
N THR A 75 -5.30 -4.75 -19.24
CA THR A 75 -6.27 -5.85 -19.03
C THR A 75 -5.89 -6.74 -17.84
N ASP A 76 -4.64 -6.69 -17.40
CA ASP A 76 -4.15 -7.50 -16.27
C ASP A 76 -4.76 -7.03 -14.94
N ASP A 77 -5.23 -5.78 -14.89
CA ASP A 77 -5.97 -5.22 -13.75
C ASP A 77 -7.29 -5.98 -13.50
N PHE A 78 -7.78 -6.71 -14.51
CA PHE A 78 -9.05 -7.45 -14.46
C PHE A 78 -8.93 -8.93 -14.10
N LEU A 79 -7.72 -9.43 -13.81
CA LEU A 79 -7.51 -10.86 -13.59
C LEU A 79 -8.33 -11.44 -12.42
N ALA A 80 -8.64 -10.66 -11.38
CA ALA A 80 -9.45 -11.13 -10.26
C ALA A 80 -10.97 -10.90 -10.39
N VAL A 81 -11.41 -10.19 -11.43
CA VAL A 81 -12.84 -10.04 -11.73
C VAL A 81 -13.35 -11.04 -12.76
N GLY A 82 -12.46 -11.92 -13.24
CA GLY A 82 -12.84 -13.08 -14.03
C GLY A 82 -13.71 -14.08 -13.28
N ILE A 83 -14.28 -14.98 -14.06
CA ILE A 83 -15.23 -16.00 -13.61
C ILE A 83 -14.74 -17.37 -14.07
N ASP A 84 -15.02 -18.39 -13.27
CA ASP A 84 -14.66 -19.77 -13.61
C ASP A 84 -15.59 -20.35 -14.69
N PRO A 85 -15.31 -21.56 -15.23
CA PRO A 85 -16.19 -22.26 -16.16
C PRO A 85 -17.61 -22.51 -15.63
N ALA A 86 -17.82 -22.53 -14.32
CA ALA A 86 -19.13 -22.70 -13.68
C ALA A 86 -19.91 -21.39 -13.51
N GLY A 87 -19.27 -20.24 -13.77
CA GLY A 87 -19.86 -18.91 -13.64
C GLY A 87 -19.65 -18.28 -12.25
N ASN A 88 -18.88 -18.91 -11.36
CA ASN A 88 -18.56 -18.35 -10.07
C ASN A 88 -17.51 -17.24 -10.22
N ALA A 89 -17.69 -16.15 -9.47
CA ALA A 89 -16.63 -15.17 -9.33
C ALA A 89 -15.42 -15.78 -8.61
N ASN A 90 -14.23 -15.28 -8.95
CA ASN A 90 -13.08 -15.49 -8.08
C ASN A 90 -13.40 -14.84 -6.72
N THR A 91 -13.74 -15.66 -5.73
CA THR A 91 -13.97 -15.25 -4.34
C THR A 91 -12.66 -15.16 -3.57
N GLY A 92 -11.56 -15.72 -4.10
CA GLY A 92 -10.22 -15.55 -3.58
C GLY A 92 -9.69 -14.17 -3.99
N THR A 93 -9.87 -13.18 -3.13
CA THR A 93 -9.37 -11.81 -3.34
C THR A 93 -7.84 -11.70 -3.40
N GLY A 94 -7.11 -12.82 -3.35
CA GLY A 94 -5.67 -12.83 -3.50
C GLY A 94 -5.04 -14.07 -4.11
N ASN A 95 -5.80 -15.00 -4.75
CA ASN A 95 -5.20 -16.14 -5.47
C ASN A 95 -5.61 -16.19 -6.97
N LEU A 96 -4.63 -16.23 -7.88
CA LEU A 96 -4.75 -16.35 -9.33
C LEU A 96 -5.08 -17.80 -9.60
N ASP A 97 -6.36 -18.13 -9.50
CA ASP A 97 -6.82 -19.38 -10.02
C ASP A 97 -6.75 -19.31 -11.55
N ALA A 98 -5.94 -20.18 -12.17
CA ALA A 98 -5.82 -20.31 -13.61
C ALA A 98 -7.19 -20.56 -14.28
N THR A 99 -8.20 -21.03 -13.54
CA THR A 99 -9.56 -21.22 -14.03
C THR A 99 -10.35 -19.92 -14.23
N HIS A 100 -9.95 -18.81 -13.60
CA HIS A 100 -10.69 -17.53 -13.60
C HIS A 100 -10.11 -16.49 -14.59
N ARG A 101 -9.32 -16.90 -15.59
CA ARG A 101 -8.66 -15.99 -16.55
C ARG A 101 -9.54 -15.53 -17.71
N ASN A 102 -10.86 -15.68 -17.58
CA ASN A 102 -11.79 -15.43 -18.66
C ASN A 102 -12.85 -14.41 -18.24
N ILE A 103 -13.06 -13.39 -19.08
CA ILE A 103 -14.17 -12.46 -18.93
C ILE A 103 -15.29 -12.89 -19.88
N SER A 104 -16.43 -13.30 -19.34
CA SER A 104 -17.68 -13.47 -20.10
C SER A 104 -18.59 -12.25 -19.93
N MET A 105 -19.76 -12.27 -20.57
CA MET A 105 -20.81 -11.28 -20.29
C MET A 105 -21.16 -11.16 -18.80
N LEU A 106 -21.08 -12.24 -18.01
CA LEU A 106 -21.33 -12.19 -16.55
C LEU A 106 -20.26 -11.38 -15.81
N GLY A 107 -18.99 -11.55 -16.19
CA GLY A 107 -17.85 -10.81 -15.61
C GLY A 107 -17.68 -9.39 -16.14
N LEU A 108 -18.31 -9.07 -17.27
CA LEU A 108 -18.18 -7.77 -17.94
C LEU A 108 -18.61 -6.60 -17.05
N ASN A 109 -19.70 -6.73 -16.32
CA ASN A 109 -20.15 -5.64 -15.45
C ASN A 109 -19.21 -5.45 -14.26
N ARG A 110 -18.45 -6.47 -13.85
CA ARG A 110 -17.44 -6.36 -12.78
C ARG A 110 -16.25 -5.52 -13.24
N ILE A 111 -15.74 -5.72 -14.46
CA ILE A 111 -14.66 -4.88 -15.02
C ILE A 111 -15.11 -3.43 -15.21
N VAL A 112 -16.38 -3.22 -15.60
CA VAL A 112 -16.96 -1.88 -15.71
C VAL A 112 -17.03 -1.21 -14.34
N ALA A 113 -17.50 -1.93 -13.31
CA ALA A 113 -17.56 -1.40 -11.95
C ALA A 113 -16.18 -1.05 -11.37
N GLN A 114 -15.17 -1.89 -11.63
CA GLN A 114 -13.79 -1.58 -11.26
C GLN A 114 -13.30 -0.29 -11.94
N ALA A 115 -13.54 -0.13 -13.24
CA ALA A 115 -13.19 1.10 -13.96
C ALA A 115 -13.91 2.35 -13.42
N VAL A 116 -15.17 2.21 -12.98
CA VAL A 116 -15.92 3.28 -12.31
C VAL A 116 -15.27 3.67 -10.98
N ILE A 117 -14.87 2.70 -10.15
CA ILE A 117 -14.18 2.96 -8.87
C ILE A 117 -12.85 3.68 -9.13
N VAL A 118 -12.06 3.21 -10.10
CA VAL A 118 -10.78 3.83 -10.47
C VAL A 118 -10.97 5.27 -10.94
N ALA A 119 -12.00 5.54 -11.75
CA ALA A 119 -12.33 6.90 -12.19
C ALA A 119 -12.77 7.81 -11.03
N CYS A 120 -13.52 7.29 -10.05
CA CYS A 120 -13.89 8.04 -8.85
C CYS A 120 -12.65 8.36 -7.99
N ASN A 121 -11.73 7.42 -7.84
CA ASN A 121 -10.47 7.66 -7.14
C ASN A 121 -9.60 8.70 -7.89
N ALA A 122 -9.57 8.65 -9.22
CA ALA A 122 -8.88 9.65 -10.02
C ALA A 122 -9.50 11.05 -9.90
N GLN A 123 -10.82 11.15 -9.76
CA GLN A 123 -11.50 12.40 -9.45
C GLN A 123 -11.05 12.99 -8.10
N GLU A 124 -10.96 12.14 -7.08
CA GLU A 124 -10.51 12.53 -5.74
C GLU A 124 -9.06 13.02 -5.74
N ILE A 125 -8.19 12.28 -6.45
CA ILE A 125 -6.76 12.58 -6.57
C ILE A 125 -6.50 13.83 -7.43
N ASN A 126 -7.28 14.01 -8.50
CA ASN A 126 -7.28 15.17 -9.38
C ASN A 126 -5.92 15.50 -10.02
N THR A 127 -5.14 14.47 -10.42
CA THR A 127 -3.88 14.64 -11.16
C THR A 127 -4.01 14.20 -12.62
N THR A 128 -3.14 14.72 -13.50
CA THR A 128 -3.08 14.28 -14.90
C THR A 128 -2.71 12.81 -15.03
N ALA A 129 -1.79 12.33 -14.18
CA ALA A 129 -1.40 10.91 -14.15
C ALA A 129 -2.58 10.02 -13.76
N ALA A 130 -3.27 10.34 -12.65
CA ALA A 130 -4.45 9.62 -12.21
C ALA A 130 -5.55 9.58 -13.28
N SER A 131 -5.78 10.72 -13.94
CA SER A 131 -6.75 10.81 -15.04
C SER A 131 -6.37 9.92 -16.22
N GLY A 132 -5.11 9.95 -16.66
CA GLY A 132 -4.61 9.10 -17.74
C GLY A 132 -4.69 7.61 -17.39
N HIS A 133 -4.39 7.23 -16.15
CA HIS A 133 -4.53 5.85 -15.70
C HIS A 133 -5.98 5.37 -15.65
N ALA A 134 -6.91 6.19 -15.16
CA ALA A 134 -8.34 5.87 -15.19
C ALA A 134 -8.87 5.70 -16.62
N GLN A 135 -8.42 6.55 -17.56
CA GLN A 135 -8.75 6.41 -18.99
C GLN A 135 -8.21 5.10 -19.58
N ASN A 136 -7.00 4.70 -19.22
CA ASN A 136 -6.40 3.44 -19.68
C ASN A 136 -7.20 2.21 -19.19
N VAL A 137 -7.61 2.21 -17.92
CA VAL A 137 -8.44 1.13 -17.35
C VAL A 137 -9.80 1.08 -18.06
N ALA A 138 -10.45 2.24 -18.24
CA ALA A 138 -11.72 2.30 -18.95
C ALA A 138 -11.61 1.87 -20.43
N ALA A 139 -10.53 2.25 -21.13
CA ALA A 139 -10.27 1.83 -22.50
C ALA A 139 -10.05 0.30 -22.59
N ALA A 140 -9.34 -0.30 -21.64
CA ALA A 140 -9.19 -1.74 -21.57
C ALA A 140 -10.51 -2.45 -21.32
N ALA A 141 -11.37 -1.94 -20.44
CA ALA A 141 -12.72 -2.48 -20.23
C ALA A 141 -13.58 -2.40 -21.52
N LYS A 142 -13.52 -1.27 -22.24
CA LYS A 142 -14.19 -1.10 -23.55
C LYS A 142 -13.66 -2.07 -24.61
N SER A 143 -12.35 -2.34 -24.61
CA SER A 143 -11.74 -3.31 -25.52
C SER A 143 -12.25 -4.73 -25.26
N VAL A 144 -12.29 -5.18 -24.01
CA VAL A 144 -12.84 -6.49 -23.62
C VAL A 144 -14.32 -6.58 -24.00
N ALA A 145 -15.10 -5.54 -23.72
CA ALA A 145 -16.50 -5.46 -24.12
C ALA A 145 -16.70 -5.55 -25.64
N THR A 146 -15.85 -4.88 -26.43
CA THR A 146 -15.91 -4.92 -27.90
C THR A 146 -15.60 -6.33 -28.42
N GLN A 147 -14.63 -7.01 -27.82
CA GLN A 147 -14.32 -8.39 -28.18
C GLN A 147 -15.51 -9.32 -27.87
N LEU A 148 -16.14 -9.18 -26.69
CA LEU A 148 -17.36 -9.91 -26.36
C LEU A 148 -18.49 -9.61 -27.34
N LYS A 149 -18.71 -8.33 -27.68
CA LYS A 149 -19.70 -7.90 -28.67
C LYS A 149 -19.49 -8.60 -30.01
N ASN A 150 -18.26 -8.59 -30.52
CA ASN A 150 -17.94 -9.24 -31.79
C ASN A 150 -18.18 -10.76 -31.74
N MET A 151 -17.95 -11.42 -30.61
CA MET A 151 -18.27 -12.84 -30.43
C MET A 151 -19.77 -13.12 -30.35
N VAL A 152 -20.57 -12.19 -29.82
CA VAL A 152 -22.02 -12.34 -29.70
C VAL A 152 -22.73 -12.02 -31.02
N GLU A 153 -22.34 -10.94 -31.71
CA GLU A 153 -22.97 -10.50 -32.97
C GLU A 153 -22.45 -11.26 -34.20
N GLY A 154 -21.14 -11.55 -34.25
CA GLY A 154 -20.48 -12.17 -35.40
C GLY A 154 -20.11 -13.64 -35.21
N GLY A 155 -20.37 -14.22 -34.03
CA GLY A 155 -19.88 -15.54 -33.67
C GLY A 155 -20.67 -16.71 -34.29
N THR A 156 -19.95 -17.69 -34.84
CA THR A 156 -20.49 -18.99 -35.25
C THR A 156 -20.83 -19.91 -34.06
N LYS A 157 -20.61 -19.44 -32.82
CA LYS A 157 -20.73 -20.24 -31.60
C LYS A 157 -22.17 -20.40 -31.08
N LEU A 158 -23.02 -19.39 -31.23
CA LEU A 158 -24.40 -19.41 -30.74
C LEU A 158 -25.40 -20.16 -31.65
N PRO A 159 -25.30 -20.09 -33.00
CA PRO A 159 -26.22 -20.84 -33.88
C PRO A 159 -26.25 -22.37 -33.66
N PRO A 160 -25.13 -23.06 -33.37
CA PRO A 160 -25.14 -24.48 -33.00
C PRO A 160 -25.91 -24.75 -31.69
N GLU A 161 -25.81 -23.86 -30.71
CA GLU A 161 -26.51 -24.00 -29.43
C GLU A 161 -28.03 -23.89 -29.58
N PHE A 162 -28.51 -23.03 -30.49
CA PHE A 162 -29.93 -23.03 -30.90
C PHE A 162 -30.32 -24.40 -31.49
N THR A 163 -29.55 -24.83 -32.49
CA THR A 163 -29.85 -25.99 -33.32
C THR A 163 -29.92 -27.28 -32.49
N ASN A 164 -29.00 -27.44 -31.55
CA ASN A 164 -28.95 -28.61 -30.67
C ASN A 164 -30.23 -28.77 -29.84
N VAL A 165 -30.74 -27.69 -29.24
CA VAL A 165 -31.95 -27.73 -28.41
C VAL A 165 -33.21 -27.77 -29.26
N ALA A 166 -33.26 -27.01 -30.36
CA ALA A 166 -34.39 -27.03 -31.28
C ALA A 166 -34.61 -28.44 -31.87
N HIS A 167 -33.54 -29.16 -32.22
CA HIS A 167 -33.61 -30.53 -32.72
C HIS A 167 -34.05 -31.57 -31.68
N SER A 168 -33.84 -31.32 -30.39
CA SER A 168 -34.31 -32.21 -29.32
C SER A 168 -35.81 -32.09 -29.05
N ASN A 169 -36.47 -31.05 -29.56
CA ASN A 169 -37.91 -30.88 -29.42
C ASN A 169 -38.66 -31.72 -30.45
N ASN A 170 -39.84 -32.20 -30.04
CA ASN A 170 -40.63 -33.11 -30.83
C ASN A 170 -41.43 -32.36 -31.92
N THR A 171 -41.19 -32.68 -33.19
CA THR A 171 -41.90 -32.17 -34.37
C THR A 171 -42.68 -33.27 -35.10
N LYS A 172 -43.33 -34.18 -34.36
CA LYS A 172 -44.09 -35.32 -34.88
C LYS A 172 -45.14 -34.95 -35.93
N MET A 173 -45.79 -33.80 -35.78
CA MET A 173 -46.80 -33.33 -36.75
C MET A 173 -46.17 -32.92 -38.09
N PHE A 174 -44.86 -32.67 -38.10
CA PHE A 174 -44.01 -32.51 -39.28
C PHE A 174 -43.11 -33.73 -39.51
N GLN A 175 -43.60 -34.94 -39.18
CA GLN A 175 -42.89 -36.21 -39.38
C GLN A 175 -41.55 -36.34 -38.64
N GLY A 176 -41.33 -35.55 -37.59
CA GLY A 176 -40.06 -35.50 -36.87
C GLY A 176 -38.95 -34.74 -37.62
N ASN A 177 -39.31 -33.95 -38.64
CA ASN A 177 -38.34 -33.12 -39.34
C ASN A 177 -37.75 -32.06 -38.42
N LYS A 178 -36.43 -31.91 -38.49
CA LYS A 178 -35.64 -31.03 -37.63
C LYS A 178 -35.91 -29.57 -37.93
N VAL A 179 -36.09 -28.77 -36.87
CA VAL A 179 -36.20 -27.31 -36.98
C VAL A 179 -34.84 -26.71 -37.32
N THR A 180 -34.77 -25.99 -38.43
CA THR A 180 -33.55 -25.33 -38.91
C THR A 180 -33.57 -23.85 -38.58
N LEU A 181 -32.45 -23.31 -38.13
CA LEU A 181 -32.28 -21.88 -37.90
C LEU A 181 -32.10 -21.16 -39.24
N THR A 182 -32.96 -20.20 -39.55
CA THR A 182 -32.86 -19.36 -40.75
C THR A 182 -31.98 -18.14 -40.49
N SER A 183 -32.15 -17.50 -39.34
CA SER A 183 -31.33 -16.35 -38.94
C SER A 183 -31.36 -16.14 -37.44
N LEU A 184 -30.22 -15.74 -36.86
CA LEU A 184 -30.12 -15.26 -35.50
C LEU A 184 -29.76 -13.77 -35.53
N GLN A 185 -30.57 -12.95 -34.87
CA GLN A 185 -30.37 -11.50 -34.73
C GLN A 185 -30.15 -11.17 -33.26
N THR A 186 -29.43 -10.09 -32.99
CA THR A 186 -29.16 -9.59 -31.64
C THR A 186 -29.85 -8.25 -31.39
N GLY A 187 -30.09 -7.91 -30.12
CA GLY A 187 -30.74 -6.68 -29.71
C GLY A 187 -30.28 -6.16 -28.34
N PHE A 188 -30.50 -4.87 -28.12
CA PHE A 188 -30.14 -4.12 -26.92
C PHE A 188 -31.42 -3.73 -26.16
N LEU A 189 -31.84 -4.60 -25.24
CA LEU A 189 -33.09 -4.41 -24.52
C LEU A 189 -32.89 -3.81 -23.15
N ARG A 190 -33.92 -3.07 -22.73
CA ARG A 190 -34.08 -2.53 -21.37
C ARG A 190 -32.95 -1.59 -20.91
N PRO A 191 -32.62 -0.53 -21.67
CA PRO A 191 -31.68 0.48 -21.21
C PRO A 191 -32.17 1.13 -19.90
N GLY A 192 -31.25 1.38 -18.97
CA GLY A 192 -31.52 1.92 -17.64
C GLY A 192 -31.89 0.89 -16.57
N LEU A 193 -32.14 -0.38 -16.93
CA LEU A 193 -32.42 -1.44 -15.96
C LEU A 193 -31.14 -2.05 -15.35
N SER A 194 -31.32 -2.85 -14.29
CA SER A 194 -30.25 -3.41 -13.49
C SER A 194 -29.26 -4.28 -14.29
N THR A 195 -27.98 -4.06 -14.05
CA THR A 195 -26.91 -5.04 -14.28
C THR A 195 -26.90 -6.09 -13.16
N ASN A 196 -25.99 -7.05 -13.23
CA ASN A 196 -25.71 -8.03 -12.18
C ASN A 196 -24.68 -7.53 -11.14
N VAL A 197 -24.31 -6.25 -11.16
CA VAL A 197 -23.38 -5.66 -10.19
C VAL A 197 -24.08 -4.62 -9.32
N TYR A 198 -23.95 -4.75 -8.00
CA TYR A 198 -24.54 -3.82 -7.03
C TYR A 198 -23.48 -2.97 -6.35
N ILE A 199 -23.91 -1.77 -5.95
CA ILE A 199 -23.08 -0.81 -5.22
C ILE A 199 -23.49 -0.88 -3.76
N SER A 200 -22.60 -1.41 -2.92
CA SER A 200 -22.85 -1.57 -1.50
C SER A 200 -22.67 -0.26 -0.72
N PRO A 201 -23.27 -0.12 0.47
CA PRO A 201 -23.22 1.11 1.26
C PRO A 201 -21.80 1.31 1.81
N GLY A 202 -21.24 0.21 2.36
CA GLY A 202 -19.98 -0.36 1.88
C GLY A 202 -19.04 0.57 1.14
N LEU A 203 -19.03 0.34 -0.18
CA LEU A 203 -18.26 1.05 -1.17
C LEU A 203 -18.61 2.54 -1.24
N THR A 204 -19.89 2.92 -1.14
CA THR A 204 -20.27 4.33 -1.25
C THR A 204 -19.66 5.19 -0.16
N SER A 205 -19.52 4.67 1.07
CA SER A 205 -18.87 5.38 2.18
C SER A 205 -17.33 5.37 2.10
N ALA A 206 -16.77 4.52 1.22
CA ALA A 206 -15.34 4.40 0.98
C ALA A 206 -14.84 5.30 -0.17
N ILE A 207 -15.74 5.91 -0.94
CA ILE A 207 -15.42 6.81 -2.05
C ILE A 207 -15.77 8.24 -1.63
N ASN A 208 -14.77 9.12 -1.63
CA ASN A 208 -14.90 10.50 -1.14
C ASN A 208 -15.54 11.47 -2.15
N VAL A 209 -15.87 10.99 -3.36
CA VAL A 209 -16.53 11.77 -4.41
C VAL A 209 -17.95 11.27 -4.64
N SER A 210 -18.83 12.17 -5.10
CA SER A 210 -20.18 11.78 -5.50
C SER A 210 -20.11 10.91 -6.75
N MET A 211 -20.54 9.65 -6.65
CA MET A 211 -20.78 8.82 -7.83
C MET A 211 -21.83 9.47 -8.75
N PRO A 212 -21.78 9.23 -10.07
CA PRO A 212 -22.77 9.76 -11.01
C PRO A 212 -24.20 9.39 -10.60
N SER A 213 -25.12 10.36 -10.67
CA SER A 213 -26.51 10.15 -10.28
C SER A 213 -27.23 9.09 -11.12
N ASN A 214 -26.80 8.92 -12.37
CA ASN A 214 -27.32 7.91 -13.30
C ASN A 214 -26.61 6.55 -13.21
N LEU A 215 -25.62 6.40 -12.32
CA LEU A 215 -24.89 5.13 -12.12
C LEU A 215 -25.82 4.03 -11.61
N LYS A 216 -26.75 4.40 -10.72
CA LYS A 216 -27.70 3.48 -10.13
C LYS A 216 -28.91 3.34 -11.04
N SER A 217 -29.43 2.13 -11.18
CA SER A 217 -30.68 1.90 -11.93
C SER A 217 -31.80 2.76 -11.36
N ASN A 218 -32.37 3.64 -12.20
CA ASN A 218 -33.38 4.59 -11.75
C ASN A 218 -34.64 3.84 -11.26
N HIS A 219 -35.09 4.20 -10.06
CA HIS A 219 -36.31 3.73 -9.38
C HIS A 219 -37.63 3.89 -10.17
N HIS A 220 -37.60 4.36 -11.41
CA HIS A 220 -38.79 4.61 -12.23
C HIS A 220 -39.33 3.37 -12.96
N PHE A 221 -38.67 2.21 -12.81
CA PHE A 221 -39.28 0.94 -13.18
C PHE A 221 -39.74 0.20 -11.90
N PRO A 222 -41.04 -0.07 -11.73
CA PRO A 222 -41.58 -0.70 -10.52
C PRO A 222 -41.03 -2.11 -10.23
N ASN A 223 -40.23 -2.68 -11.15
CA ASN A 223 -39.62 -4.00 -11.07
C ASN A 223 -38.08 -3.96 -11.09
N ALA A 224 -37.44 -2.80 -10.89
CA ALA A 224 -35.98 -2.75 -10.72
C ALA A 224 -35.63 -3.55 -9.46
N LEU A 225 -34.91 -4.66 -9.64
CA LEU A 225 -34.52 -5.53 -8.54
C LEU A 225 -33.56 -4.77 -7.63
N THR A 226 -33.69 -4.96 -6.31
CA THR A 226 -32.68 -4.55 -5.33
C THR A 226 -31.91 -5.78 -4.88
N HIS A 227 -30.62 -5.61 -4.58
CA HIS A 227 -29.78 -6.73 -4.13
C HIS A 227 -30.29 -7.27 -2.78
N ASP A 228 -30.78 -6.36 -1.93
CA ASP A 228 -31.40 -6.65 -0.64
C ASP A 228 -32.84 -6.06 -0.54
N LEU A 229 -33.73 -6.75 0.21
CA LEU A 229 -35.09 -6.33 0.54
C LEU A 229 -35.13 -5.06 1.43
N SER A 230 -33.97 -4.62 1.94
CA SER A 230 -33.79 -3.38 2.72
C SER A 230 -33.76 -2.08 1.90
N ARG A 231 -33.78 -2.16 0.55
CA ARG A 231 -33.74 -1.02 -0.41
C ARG A 231 -32.45 -0.20 -0.47
N GLN A 232 -31.39 -0.56 0.26
CA GLN A 232 -30.16 0.26 0.29
C GLN A 232 -29.17 -0.06 -0.84
N ASP A 233 -29.09 -1.33 -1.27
CA ASP A 233 -28.18 -1.76 -2.33
C ASP A 233 -28.85 -1.66 -3.71
N GLN A 234 -28.26 -0.83 -4.56
CA GLN A 234 -28.77 -0.59 -5.91
C GLN A 234 -27.82 -1.19 -6.95
N TYR A 235 -28.40 -1.91 -7.90
CA TYR A 235 -27.64 -2.37 -9.06
C TYR A 235 -27.28 -1.20 -9.97
N MET A 236 -26.08 -1.28 -10.54
CA MET A 236 -25.62 -0.37 -11.59
C MET A 236 -26.56 -0.45 -12.80
N ALA A 237 -26.84 0.68 -13.45
CA ALA A 237 -27.71 0.73 -14.63
C ALA A 237 -27.02 0.14 -15.88
N GLY A 238 -27.76 -0.58 -16.71
CA GLY A 238 -27.26 -1.11 -17.96
C GLY A 238 -27.57 -0.19 -19.14
N TYR A 239 -26.70 -0.17 -20.14
CA TYR A 239 -26.83 0.64 -21.36
C TYR A 239 -27.03 2.15 -21.14
N ILE A 240 -26.60 2.65 -19.98
CA ILE A 240 -26.56 4.08 -19.68
C ILE A 240 -25.10 4.47 -19.55
N ASN A 241 -24.67 5.46 -20.35
CA ASN A 241 -23.32 5.99 -20.26
C ASN A 241 -23.18 6.82 -18.96
N PHE A 242 -22.25 6.42 -18.11
CA PHE A 242 -21.85 7.16 -16.92
C PHE A 242 -20.70 8.07 -17.29
N SER A 243 -20.81 9.35 -16.94
CA SER A 243 -19.73 10.32 -17.13
C SER A 243 -19.14 10.65 -15.76
N ILE A 244 -17.91 10.20 -15.51
CA ILE A 244 -17.21 10.37 -14.22
C ILE A 244 -16.07 11.38 -14.45
N PRO A 245 -16.05 12.54 -13.76
CA PRO A 245 -14.98 13.51 -13.91
C PRO A 245 -13.66 12.98 -13.35
N ALA A 246 -12.85 12.26 -14.13
CA ALA A 246 -11.62 11.62 -13.64
C ALA A 246 -10.43 12.60 -13.48
N GLY A 247 -10.68 13.85 -13.10
CA GLY A 247 -9.67 14.92 -12.99
C GLY A 247 -9.44 15.70 -14.30
N PRO A 248 -8.25 16.31 -14.47
CA PRO A 248 -7.99 17.29 -15.54
C PRO A 248 -7.93 16.70 -16.96
N GLY A 249 -7.78 15.38 -17.10
CA GLY A 249 -7.77 14.70 -18.41
C GLY A 249 -9.15 14.53 -19.04
N GLY A 250 -10.23 14.93 -18.35
CA GLY A 250 -11.60 14.83 -18.83
C GLY A 250 -12.37 13.63 -18.27
N PRO A 251 -13.65 13.50 -18.61
CA PRO A 251 -14.51 12.48 -18.03
C PRO A 251 -14.20 11.08 -18.59
N VAL A 252 -14.25 10.08 -17.71
CA VAL A 252 -14.35 8.68 -18.11
C VAL A 252 -15.80 8.37 -18.42
N GLU A 253 -16.05 7.98 -19.66
CA GLU A 253 -17.36 7.53 -20.13
C GLU A 253 -17.40 6.01 -20.20
N ILE A 254 -18.25 5.36 -19.43
CA ILE A 254 -18.42 3.90 -19.45
C ILE A 254 -19.85 3.52 -19.07
N SER A 255 -20.30 2.35 -19.53
CA SER A 255 -21.62 1.76 -19.34
C SER A 255 -21.47 0.25 -19.12
N GLY A 256 -22.39 -0.34 -18.36
CA GLY A 256 -22.56 -1.78 -18.22
C GLY A 256 -23.66 -2.34 -19.13
N VAL A 257 -23.85 -3.66 -19.13
CA VAL A 257 -24.90 -4.39 -19.85
C VAL A 257 -25.99 -4.81 -18.88
N PRO A 258 -27.29 -4.55 -19.17
CA PRO A 258 -28.38 -5.06 -18.36
C PRO A 258 -28.37 -6.60 -18.40
N ILE A 259 -28.07 -7.20 -17.25
CA ILE A 259 -28.08 -8.63 -17.00
C ILE A 259 -28.86 -8.79 -15.71
N PHE A 260 -30.12 -9.19 -15.84
CA PHE A 260 -31.06 -9.17 -14.73
C PHE A 260 -30.65 -10.19 -13.67
N PRO A 261 -30.27 -9.75 -12.46
CA PRO A 261 -29.97 -10.66 -11.37
C PRO A 261 -31.24 -11.40 -10.96
N LYS A 262 -31.13 -12.62 -10.42
CA LYS A 262 -32.27 -13.42 -9.91
C LYS A 262 -33.35 -13.74 -10.96
N GLN A 263 -33.10 -13.47 -12.25
CA GLN A 263 -34.00 -13.79 -13.34
C GLN A 263 -33.38 -14.84 -14.25
N LYS A 264 -34.18 -15.82 -14.66
CA LYS A 264 -33.81 -16.76 -15.70
C LYS A 264 -33.94 -16.08 -17.07
N PRO A 265 -33.19 -16.55 -18.09
CA PRO A 265 -33.49 -16.21 -19.47
C PRO A 265 -34.97 -16.46 -19.77
N HIS A 266 -35.63 -15.51 -20.41
CA HIS A 266 -37.06 -15.57 -20.67
C HIS A 266 -37.39 -14.99 -22.06
N LEU A 267 -38.55 -15.38 -22.58
CA LEU A 267 -39.03 -14.89 -23.86
C LEU A 267 -39.52 -13.45 -23.71
N VAL A 268 -39.30 -12.66 -24.76
CA VAL A 268 -39.75 -11.27 -24.86
C VAL A 268 -40.57 -11.09 -26.13
N ASP A 269 -41.42 -10.07 -26.12
CA ASP A 269 -42.23 -9.74 -27.28
C ASP A 269 -41.38 -9.30 -28.48
N ILE A 270 -41.84 -9.62 -29.69
CA ILE A 270 -41.14 -9.26 -30.93
C ILE A 270 -41.13 -7.74 -31.14
N GLY A 271 -42.21 -7.04 -30.77
CA GLY A 271 -42.29 -5.59 -30.83
C GLY A 271 -41.27 -4.94 -29.88
N GLU A 272 -41.14 -5.49 -28.67
CA GLU A 272 -40.11 -5.06 -27.72
C GLU A 272 -38.70 -5.28 -28.29
N PHE A 273 -38.41 -6.46 -28.85
CA PHE A 273 -37.12 -6.76 -29.48
C PHE A 273 -36.79 -5.77 -30.60
N ASN A 274 -37.75 -5.51 -31.49
CA ASN A 274 -37.55 -4.61 -32.63
C ASN A 274 -37.34 -3.15 -32.18
N ALA A 275 -37.91 -2.73 -31.04
CA ALA A 275 -37.66 -1.41 -30.48
C ALA A 275 -36.20 -1.24 -29.98
N GLY A 276 -35.56 -2.34 -29.56
CA GLY A 276 -34.16 -2.36 -29.12
C GLY A 276 -33.17 -2.92 -30.15
N SER A 277 -33.52 -2.97 -31.44
CA SER A 277 -32.63 -3.54 -32.46
C SER A 277 -31.39 -2.68 -32.77
N SER A 278 -31.36 -1.44 -32.27
CA SER A 278 -30.24 -0.52 -32.44
C SER A 278 -29.45 -0.36 -31.15
N SER A 279 -28.13 -0.22 -31.27
CA SER A 279 -27.26 0.04 -30.13
C SER A 279 -27.61 1.38 -29.48
N PRO A 280 -27.71 1.46 -28.14
CA PRO A 280 -27.95 2.70 -27.43
C PRO A 280 -26.88 3.76 -27.74
N SER A 281 -27.30 5.02 -27.84
CA SER A 281 -26.41 6.14 -28.17
C SER A 281 -25.24 6.23 -27.20
N GLY A 282 -24.01 6.33 -27.72
CA GLY A 282 -22.79 6.38 -26.91
C GLY A 282 -22.31 5.02 -26.36
N VAL A 283 -22.99 3.91 -26.68
CA VAL A 283 -22.73 2.58 -26.11
C VAL A 283 -22.50 1.53 -27.20
N ASN A 284 -21.69 1.87 -28.20
CA ASN A 284 -21.43 1.02 -29.38
C ASN A 284 -20.46 -0.15 -29.14
N TYR A 285 -19.80 -0.20 -27.98
CA TYR A 285 -18.77 -1.19 -27.66
C TYR A 285 -19.29 -2.34 -26.80
N LEU A 286 -20.50 -2.23 -26.24
CA LEU A 286 -21.07 -3.28 -25.40
C LEU A 286 -21.76 -4.38 -26.21
N PRO A 287 -21.74 -5.63 -25.71
CA PRO A 287 -22.49 -6.71 -26.34
C PRO A 287 -24.01 -6.51 -26.18
N PRO A 288 -24.79 -6.97 -27.16
CA PRO A 288 -26.24 -7.07 -27.05
C PRO A 288 -26.65 -8.13 -26.03
N ASN A 289 -27.81 -7.95 -25.39
CA ASN A 289 -28.32 -8.81 -24.32
C ASN A 289 -29.59 -9.57 -24.71
N ALA A 290 -30.09 -9.41 -25.93
CA ALA A 290 -31.27 -10.10 -26.43
C ALA A 290 -30.99 -10.77 -27.79
N PHE A 291 -31.73 -11.84 -28.06
CA PHE A 291 -31.58 -12.67 -29.25
C PHE A 291 -32.94 -12.95 -29.89
N ARG A 292 -33.01 -12.86 -31.21
CA ARG A 292 -34.16 -13.25 -32.02
C ARG A 292 -33.76 -14.35 -32.98
N ALA A 293 -34.45 -15.48 -32.92
CA ALA A 293 -34.26 -16.58 -33.84
C ALA A 293 -35.48 -16.68 -34.77
N ASN A 294 -35.22 -16.68 -36.08
CA ASN A 294 -36.20 -17.09 -37.08
C ASN A 294 -35.83 -18.53 -37.49
N SER A 295 -36.79 -19.43 -37.43
CA SER A 295 -36.58 -20.85 -37.74
C SER A 295 -37.64 -21.36 -38.72
N GLN A 296 -37.35 -22.50 -39.35
CA GLN A 296 -38.28 -23.18 -40.22
C GLN A 296 -38.09 -24.69 -40.18
N THR A 297 -39.18 -25.42 -40.44
CA THR A 297 -39.14 -26.84 -40.82
C THR A 297 -39.94 -27.03 -42.10
N GLN A 298 -39.59 -28.06 -42.86
CA GLN A 298 -40.31 -28.44 -44.08
C GLN A 298 -41.15 -29.69 -43.78
N GLU A 299 -42.36 -29.77 -44.32
CA GLU A 299 -43.18 -30.98 -44.29
C GLU A 299 -42.93 -31.80 -45.55
N ASN A 300 -42.59 -33.09 -45.41
CA ASN A 300 -42.13 -33.89 -46.55
C ASN A 300 -43.24 -34.20 -47.58
N ASN A 301 -44.52 -34.29 -47.18
CA ASN A 301 -45.59 -34.74 -48.07
C ASN A 301 -46.19 -33.60 -48.92
N SER A 302 -46.23 -32.39 -48.38
CA SER A 302 -46.82 -31.19 -48.98
C SER A 302 -45.77 -30.19 -49.47
N SER A 303 -44.50 -30.41 -49.11
CA SER A 303 -43.42 -29.42 -49.27
C SER A 303 -43.70 -28.08 -48.57
N GLY A 304 -44.72 -28.02 -47.69
CA GLY A 304 -45.08 -26.83 -46.96
C GLY A 304 -44.05 -26.48 -45.88
N PHE A 305 -43.83 -25.19 -45.65
CA PHE A 305 -42.92 -24.71 -44.61
C PHE A 305 -43.72 -24.24 -43.39
N GLY A 306 -43.32 -24.71 -42.21
CA GLY A 306 -43.72 -24.16 -40.92
C GLY A 306 -42.60 -23.28 -40.39
N GLY A 307 -42.83 -21.97 -40.30
CA GLY A 307 -41.88 -21.00 -39.75
C GLY A 307 -42.30 -20.51 -38.37
N ALA A 308 -41.33 -20.20 -37.50
CA ALA A 308 -41.57 -19.56 -36.22
C ALA A 308 -40.49 -18.51 -35.91
N VAL A 309 -40.87 -17.55 -35.07
CA VAL A 309 -39.98 -16.48 -34.59
C VAL A 309 -40.09 -16.42 -33.08
N ALA A 310 -38.95 -16.43 -32.40
CA ALA A 310 -38.88 -16.29 -30.96
C ALA A 310 -37.80 -15.27 -30.58
N CYS A 311 -38.06 -14.48 -29.54
CA CYS A 311 -37.10 -13.54 -28.97
C CYS A 311 -36.86 -13.88 -27.51
N ALA A 312 -35.61 -13.86 -27.06
CA ALA A 312 -35.25 -14.10 -25.66
C ALA A 312 -34.27 -13.04 -25.15
N LEU A 313 -34.36 -12.77 -23.85
CA LEU A 313 -33.49 -11.87 -23.11
C LEU A 313 -32.60 -12.68 -22.16
N VAL A 314 -31.33 -12.28 -22.01
CA VAL A 314 -30.43 -12.90 -21.04
C VAL A 314 -30.85 -12.59 -19.60
N GLY A 315 -30.59 -13.54 -18.69
CA GLY A 315 -30.81 -13.36 -17.26
C GLY A 315 -29.81 -14.20 -16.47
N ALA A 316 -29.38 -13.68 -15.32
CA ALA A 316 -28.41 -14.32 -14.43
C ALA A 316 -29.10 -14.72 -13.13
N LEU A 317 -29.45 -16.01 -13.01
CA LEU A 317 -30.00 -16.56 -11.78
C LEU A 317 -28.88 -16.74 -10.76
N ASP A 318 -29.04 -16.17 -9.56
CA ASP A 318 -28.14 -16.31 -8.40
C ASP A 318 -26.67 -15.94 -8.66
N GLN A 319 -26.44 -15.04 -9.62
CA GLN A 319 -25.10 -14.58 -10.01
C GLN A 319 -25.06 -13.05 -10.02
N ASP A 320 -25.01 -12.47 -8.84
CA ASP A 320 -24.75 -11.05 -8.61
C ASP A 320 -23.45 -10.80 -7.85
N PHE A 321 -22.87 -9.61 -8.05
CA PHE A 321 -21.55 -9.27 -7.55
C PHE A 321 -21.53 -7.87 -6.94
N ALA A 322 -20.80 -7.71 -5.85
CA ALA A 322 -20.48 -6.37 -5.35
C ALA A 322 -19.52 -5.67 -6.32
N ALA A 323 -19.72 -4.37 -6.53
CA ALA A 323 -18.69 -3.53 -7.13
C ALA A 323 -17.47 -3.49 -6.19
N SER A 324 -16.29 -3.82 -6.72
CA SER A 324 -15.05 -3.81 -5.95
C SER A 324 -13.80 -3.81 -6.85
N VAL A 325 -12.63 -3.71 -6.22
CA VAL A 325 -11.28 -3.86 -6.80
C VAL A 325 -10.62 -5.08 -6.12
N PRO A 326 -10.97 -6.33 -6.47
CA PRO A 326 -10.67 -7.52 -5.65
C PRO A 326 -9.18 -7.77 -5.37
N ARG A 327 -8.26 -7.28 -6.23
CA ARG A 327 -6.80 -7.38 -6.05
C ARG A 327 -6.17 -6.12 -5.48
N GLY A 328 -6.99 -5.18 -5.00
CA GLY A 328 -6.52 -3.91 -4.48
C GLY A 328 -5.59 -4.09 -3.28
N TYR A 329 -4.53 -3.29 -3.24
CA TYR A 329 -3.53 -3.34 -2.17
C TYR A 329 -3.04 -1.95 -1.79
N ILE A 330 -2.48 -1.85 -0.59
CA ILE A 330 -1.84 -0.64 -0.08
C ILE A 330 -0.38 -0.99 0.21
N ARG A 331 0.53 -0.11 -0.22
CA ARG A 331 1.96 -0.22 0.13
C ARG A 331 2.25 0.50 1.42
N ILE A 332 3.07 -0.09 2.25
CA ILE A 332 3.50 0.50 3.52
C ILE A 332 5.02 0.45 3.52
N LYS A 333 5.66 1.61 3.50
CA LYS A 333 7.11 1.77 3.41
C LYS A 333 7.64 2.36 4.70
N ASN A 334 8.84 1.93 5.08
CA ASN A 334 9.60 2.58 6.14
C ASN A 334 10.82 3.27 5.57
N GLY A 335 10.59 4.48 5.05
CA GLY A 335 11.59 5.44 4.58
C GLY A 335 12.34 5.08 3.29
N PRO A 336 12.62 6.07 2.44
CA PRO A 336 13.85 6.19 1.68
C PRO A 336 14.91 7.00 2.45
N ASP A 337 16.15 6.96 1.94
CA ASP A 337 17.42 7.40 2.54
C ASP A 337 17.36 8.68 3.40
N ALA A 338 17.69 8.58 4.70
CA ALA A 338 17.84 9.75 5.58
C ALA A 338 18.86 10.75 5.03
N GLY A 339 19.79 10.31 4.17
CA GLY A 339 20.75 11.15 3.47
C GLY A 339 20.13 12.15 2.47
N ALA A 340 18.92 11.92 1.97
CA ALA A 340 18.23 12.88 1.09
C ALA A 340 17.46 13.96 1.87
N ALA A 341 16.98 13.63 3.08
CA ALA A 341 16.27 14.55 3.97
C ALA A 341 17.20 15.29 4.95
N HIS A 342 18.42 14.79 5.16
CA HIS A 342 19.46 15.48 5.92
C HIS A 342 19.96 16.70 5.14
N SER A 343 19.36 17.86 5.38
CA SER A 343 19.93 19.14 4.95
C SER A 343 21.23 19.35 5.72
N SER A 344 22.39 19.05 5.12
CA SER A 344 23.77 19.29 5.62
C SER A 344 23.81 20.00 6.98
N ILE A 345 23.65 19.24 8.06
CA ILE A 345 23.26 19.78 9.38
C ILE A 345 24.38 20.58 10.03
N ILE A 346 25.63 20.43 9.58
CA ILE A 346 26.76 21.16 10.14
C ILE A 346 27.74 21.54 9.02
N SER A 347 27.61 22.75 8.48
CA SER A 347 28.55 23.29 7.47
C SER A 347 29.86 23.79 8.09
N ASN A 348 30.53 22.92 8.86
CA ASN A 348 31.60 23.19 9.84
C ASN A 348 31.02 23.41 11.25
N PRO A 349 31.25 22.49 12.22
CA PRO A 349 31.34 22.96 13.59
C PRO A 349 32.34 24.12 13.58
N VAL A 350 32.08 25.21 14.29
CA VAL A 350 33.06 26.31 14.40
C VAL A 350 34.24 25.80 15.22
N VAL A 351 35.06 24.97 14.61
CA VAL A 351 36.39 24.57 15.04
C VAL A 351 37.34 25.45 14.25
N ASP A 352 37.20 26.77 14.39
CA ASP A 352 38.12 27.74 13.78
C ASP A 352 39.45 27.83 14.56
N GLY A 353 39.64 26.96 15.57
CA GLY A 353 40.82 26.91 16.42
C GLY A 353 40.96 28.09 17.39
N GLN A 354 40.13 29.13 17.30
CA GLN A 354 40.26 30.34 18.12
C GLN A 354 39.27 30.41 19.28
N ASN A 355 38.24 29.56 19.27
CA ASN A 355 37.00 29.86 19.95
C ASN A 355 36.32 28.68 20.66
N ASP A 356 36.83 27.46 20.58
CA ASP A 356 36.32 26.31 21.33
C ASP A 356 37.03 26.25 22.70
N VAL A 357 36.32 26.11 23.82
CA VAL A 357 36.94 25.99 25.15
C VAL A 357 37.82 24.77 25.26
N PHE A 358 37.49 23.68 24.57
CA PHE A 358 38.39 22.54 24.56
C PHE A 358 39.68 22.89 23.83
N ASN A 359 39.66 23.75 22.81
CA ASN A 359 40.88 24.30 22.21
C ASN A 359 41.53 25.40 23.08
N ASN A 360 40.75 26.24 23.76
CA ASN A 360 41.23 27.35 24.58
C ASN A 360 41.61 26.97 26.02
N GLU A 361 41.43 25.71 26.44
CA GLU A 361 41.97 25.20 27.72
C GLU A 361 42.92 24.01 27.52
N LEU A 362 42.85 23.28 26.39
CA LEU A 362 43.65 22.08 26.16
C LEU A 362 44.57 22.17 24.93
N TRP A 363 44.55 23.25 24.14
CA TRP A 363 45.35 23.33 22.90
C TRP A 363 46.14 24.65 22.69
N PRO A 364 47.38 24.58 22.16
CA PRO A 364 48.12 25.76 21.74
C PRO A 364 47.51 26.42 20.47
N PRO A 365 47.63 27.75 20.28
CA PRO A 365 48.46 28.68 21.04
C PRO A 365 47.73 29.43 22.17
N ASN A 366 46.39 29.40 22.24
CA ASN A 366 45.63 30.25 23.15
C ASN A 366 45.23 29.57 24.47
N GLY A 367 45.25 28.23 24.53
CA GLY A 367 44.77 27.48 25.68
C GLY A 367 45.78 26.67 26.46
N GLY A 368 47.03 26.61 26.00
CA GLY A 368 48.11 25.97 26.73
C GLY A 368 47.79 24.52 27.10
N GLY A 369 47.86 23.59 26.13
CA GLY A 369 47.57 22.17 26.34
C GLY A 369 48.31 21.48 27.48
N VAL A 370 48.15 20.17 27.67
CA VAL A 370 48.73 19.50 28.85
C VAL A 370 49.87 18.59 28.43
N ASP A 371 51.06 18.80 28.99
CA ASP A 371 52.15 17.83 28.91
C ASP A 371 51.96 16.80 30.02
N ILE A 372 51.74 15.54 29.64
CA ILE A 372 51.49 14.44 30.59
C ILE A 372 52.61 13.41 30.47
N THR A 373 53.15 13.00 31.63
CA THR A 373 54.16 11.97 31.72
C THR A 373 53.54 10.56 31.72
N ASN A 374 54.34 9.55 31.40
CA ASN A 374 53.94 8.13 31.45
C ASN A 374 53.35 7.65 32.80
N ASN A 375 53.59 8.37 33.90
CA ASN A 375 53.04 8.09 35.22
C ASN A 375 51.98 9.09 35.70
N GLY A 376 51.42 9.91 34.80
CA GLY A 376 50.25 10.74 35.07
C GLY A 376 50.52 12.10 35.72
N ILE A 377 51.79 12.54 35.74
CA ILE A 377 52.14 13.92 36.14
C ILE A 377 51.84 14.82 34.96
N TYR A 378 51.20 15.95 35.23
CA TYR A 378 50.80 16.87 34.19
C TYR A 378 51.22 18.32 34.48
N ALA A 379 51.54 19.05 33.43
CA ALA A 379 51.79 20.49 33.42
C ALA A 379 50.89 21.17 32.38
N LEU A 380 50.23 22.26 32.75
CA LEU A 380 49.54 23.12 31.80
C LEU A 380 50.57 23.88 30.95
N ASN A 381 50.40 23.92 29.64
CA ASN A 381 51.35 24.60 28.74
C ASN A 381 51.22 26.12 28.84
N SER A 382 50.14 26.63 29.45
CA SER A 382 50.01 28.02 29.87
C SER A 382 50.95 28.37 31.03
N GLU A 383 51.41 27.38 31.79
CA GLU A 383 52.29 27.53 32.95
C GLU A 383 53.74 27.20 32.57
N THR A 384 54.41 28.17 31.94
CA THR A 384 55.79 28.03 31.43
C THR A 384 56.77 27.51 32.49
N ALA A 385 56.57 27.86 33.77
CA ALA A 385 57.39 27.36 34.87
C ALA A 385 57.21 25.85 35.08
N ALA A 386 55.98 25.34 35.04
CA ALA A 386 55.68 23.92 35.18
C ALA A 386 56.17 23.13 33.97
N GLN A 387 56.03 23.65 32.74
CA GLN A 387 56.58 23.01 31.54
C GLN A 387 58.10 22.92 31.54
N ASN A 388 58.78 24.02 31.88
CA ASN A 388 60.23 24.04 31.94
C ASN A 388 60.74 23.05 32.99
N TYR A 389 60.06 23.00 34.15
CA TYR A 389 60.38 22.07 35.22
C TYR A 389 60.13 20.62 34.77
N LEU A 390 58.98 20.32 34.16
CA LEU A 390 58.67 18.98 33.64
C LEU A 390 59.69 18.54 32.57
N SER A 391 60.10 19.45 31.69
CA SER A 391 61.15 19.19 30.70
C SER A 391 62.51 18.91 31.34
N GLN A 392 62.86 19.60 32.42
CA GLN A 392 64.08 19.32 33.19
C GLN A 392 64.03 17.95 33.86
N VAL A 393 62.89 17.60 34.48
CA VAL A 393 62.66 16.29 35.09
C VAL A 393 62.84 15.18 34.05
N LEU A 394 62.23 15.33 32.88
CA LEU A 394 62.33 14.35 31.80
C LEU A 394 63.73 14.27 31.21
N ALA A 395 64.41 15.40 31.04
CA ALA A 395 65.78 15.43 30.55
C ALA A 395 66.76 14.75 31.54
N TYR A 396 66.58 14.98 32.85
CA TYR A 396 67.37 14.33 33.89
C TYR A 396 67.10 12.83 33.98
N ASN A 397 65.83 12.41 33.92
CA ASN A 397 65.46 11.00 33.99
C ASN A 397 65.88 10.23 32.72
N ALA A 398 65.97 10.90 31.57
CA ALA A 398 66.51 10.32 30.34
C ALA A 398 68.05 10.30 30.30
N ASP A 399 68.70 11.30 30.90
CA ASP A 399 70.15 11.48 30.94
C ASP A 399 70.58 12.15 32.25
N ASN A 400 71.13 11.34 33.16
CA ASN A 400 71.54 11.79 34.49
C ASN A 400 72.75 12.75 34.49
N THR A 401 73.32 13.06 33.31
CA THR A 401 74.34 14.12 33.18
C THR A 401 73.74 15.52 33.08
N LYS A 402 72.41 15.64 32.94
CA LYS A 402 71.71 16.92 33.01
C LYS A 402 71.62 17.42 34.45
N PRO A 403 71.46 18.74 34.66
CA PRO A 403 71.27 19.29 36.00
C PRO A 403 70.07 18.65 36.71
N GLU A 404 70.25 18.28 37.98
CA GLU A 404 69.18 17.72 38.80
C GLU A 404 68.09 18.78 39.07
N PRO A 405 66.79 18.47 38.81
CA PRO A 405 65.69 19.37 39.16
C PRO A 405 65.56 19.57 40.68
N ASP A 406 65.02 20.71 41.12
CA ASP A 406 64.72 20.93 42.55
C ASP A 406 63.47 20.14 42.97
N TRP A 407 63.67 18.87 43.35
CA TRP A 407 62.58 17.97 43.74
C TRP A 407 61.76 18.44 44.94
N LEU A 408 62.30 19.33 45.78
CA LEU A 408 61.64 19.77 47.02
C LEU A 408 60.61 20.86 46.76
N ASN A 409 60.72 21.59 45.65
CA ASN A 409 59.84 22.71 45.32
C ASN A 409 59.35 22.65 43.87
N PRO A 410 58.59 21.61 43.47
CA PRO A 410 57.95 21.61 42.16
C PRO A 410 57.00 22.82 42.04
N PRO A 411 56.89 23.46 40.86
CA PRO A 411 55.91 24.52 40.63
C PRO A 411 54.50 24.05 41.03
N ALA A 412 53.71 24.92 41.67
CA ALA A 412 52.37 24.56 42.15
C ALA A 412 51.42 24.11 41.03
N ALA A 413 51.67 24.53 39.79
CA ALA A 413 50.93 24.11 38.60
C ALA A 413 51.27 22.68 38.11
N LEU A 414 52.28 22.03 38.70
CA LEU A 414 52.61 20.63 38.41
C LEU A 414 51.82 19.71 39.33
N GLN A 415 50.98 18.86 38.77
CA GLN A 415 50.02 18.06 39.52
C GLN A 415 50.03 16.61 39.04
N ILE A 416 49.62 15.67 39.89
CA ILE A 416 49.37 14.27 39.54
C ILE A 416 47.89 13.95 39.77
N LEU A 417 47.28 13.23 38.82
CA LEU A 417 45.91 12.74 38.94
C LEU A 417 45.86 11.57 39.92
N THR A 418 45.08 11.68 41.00
CA THR A 418 44.88 10.56 41.92
C THR A 418 43.78 9.63 41.38
N GLY A 419 44.09 8.34 41.22
CA GLY A 419 43.23 7.36 40.52
C GLY A 419 41.88 7.03 41.18
N THR A 420 41.49 7.70 42.25
CA THR A 420 40.22 7.46 42.96
C THR A 420 39.56 8.79 43.33
N GLY A 421 38.78 9.35 42.39
CA GLY A 421 37.76 10.36 42.69
C GLY A 421 38.19 11.82 42.71
N GLY A 422 38.87 12.29 41.66
CA GLY A 422 38.87 13.72 41.26
C GLY A 422 39.80 14.66 42.04
N GLY A 423 40.71 14.15 42.87
CA GLY A 423 41.72 14.96 43.54
C GLY A 423 43.00 15.11 42.70
N HIS A 424 43.51 16.34 42.59
CA HIS A 424 44.89 16.60 42.17
C HIS A 424 45.76 16.83 43.41
N ARG A 425 47.03 16.42 43.35
CA ARG A 425 48.04 16.80 44.34
C ARG A 425 49.38 17.07 43.67
N SER A 426 50.27 17.77 44.38
CA SER A 426 51.65 17.89 43.93
C SER A 426 52.30 16.49 43.85
N PRO A 427 53.07 16.22 42.79
CA PRO A 427 53.78 14.94 42.65
C PRO A 427 54.87 14.85 43.72
N SER A 428 55.07 13.65 44.26
CA SER A 428 56.16 13.36 45.17
C SER A 428 57.49 13.25 44.41
N GLU A 429 58.61 13.39 45.10
CA GLU A 429 59.94 13.17 44.53
C GLU A 429 60.06 11.79 43.84
N LEU A 430 59.49 10.75 44.45
CA LEU A 430 59.51 9.40 43.89
C LEU A 430 58.76 9.33 42.54
N GLU A 431 57.64 10.03 42.43
CA GLU A 431 56.86 10.10 41.19
C GLU A 431 57.56 10.93 40.13
N LEU A 432 58.17 12.05 40.52
CA LEU A 432 58.96 12.87 39.61
C LEU A 432 60.18 12.11 39.06
N LYS A 433 60.86 11.32 39.89
CA LYS A 433 61.98 10.45 39.46
C LYS A 433 61.55 9.27 38.59
N ALA A 434 60.27 8.89 38.63
CA ALA A 434 59.71 7.82 37.80
C ALA A 434 59.15 8.31 36.45
N ALA A 435 59.12 9.63 36.19
CA ALA A 435 58.63 10.20 34.95
C ALA A 435 59.61 9.97 33.79
N GLY A 436 59.28 9.13 32.82
CA GLY A 436 60.22 8.71 31.76
C GLY A 436 60.03 9.38 30.40
N THR A 437 58.80 9.72 30.04
CA THR A 437 58.49 10.41 28.78
C THR A 437 57.31 11.33 29.00
N SER A 438 57.35 12.57 28.50
CA SER A 438 56.12 13.33 28.23
C SER A 438 55.65 13.00 26.83
N LYS A 439 54.35 12.85 26.68
CA LYS A 439 53.72 13.09 25.39
C LYS A 439 53.01 14.42 25.54
N GLN A 440 53.25 15.34 24.61
CA GLN A 440 52.33 16.46 24.41
C GLN A 440 51.03 15.78 23.98
N GLN A 441 50.09 15.67 24.92
CA GLN A 441 48.94 14.80 24.77
C GLN A 441 47.85 15.51 23.98
N CYS A 442 48.19 15.84 22.73
CA CYS A 442 47.24 16.22 21.69
C CYS A 442 46.23 15.09 21.40
N ASP A 443 46.62 13.83 21.61
CA ASP A 443 45.82 12.65 21.25
C ASP A 443 45.27 11.86 22.47
N ALA A 444 45.34 12.41 23.70
CA ALA A 444 44.98 11.66 24.91
C ALA A 444 43.56 11.88 25.44
N LEU A 445 42.64 12.17 24.54
CA LEU A 445 41.30 11.64 24.74
C LEU A 445 41.32 10.10 24.81
N THR A 446 42.36 9.38 24.36
CA THR A 446 42.50 7.93 24.63
C THR A 446 42.44 7.49 26.10
N LEU A 447 42.65 8.35 27.10
CA LEU A 447 42.42 8.00 28.52
C LEU A 447 41.02 8.39 29.04
N TRP A 448 40.31 9.27 28.33
CA TRP A 448 38.90 9.61 28.57
C TRP A 448 37.93 8.75 27.73
N ASP A 449 38.40 8.30 26.56
CA ASP A 449 37.80 7.39 25.59
C ASP A 449 38.23 5.94 25.82
N ALA A 450 39.28 5.69 26.61
CA ALA A 450 39.39 4.38 27.23
C ALA A 450 38.17 4.28 28.16
N PRO A 451 37.19 3.39 27.89
CA PRO A 451 36.22 3.07 28.91
C PRO A 451 37.04 2.74 30.13
N CYS A 452 36.71 3.39 31.25
CA CYS A 452 37.40 3.24 32.53
C CYS A 452 37.99 1.83 32.63
N ASN A 453 39.28 1.72 32.98
CA ASN A 453 39.99 0.47 33.31
C ASN A 453 39.33 -0.34 34.46
N HIS A 454 38.02 -0.20 34.68
CA HIS A 454 37.16 -1.04 35.50
C HIS A 454 36.71 -2.32 34.81
N TRP A 455 36.96 -2.50 33.51
CA TRP A 455 36.95 -3.86 32.95
C TRP A 455 38.32 -4.44 33.27
N ALA A 456 38.41 -5.08 34.44
CA ALA A 456 39.55 -5.92 34.75
C ALA A 456 39.81 -6.80 33.51
N PRO A 457 41.05 -6.91 33.02
CA PRO A 457 41.36 -7.79 31.90
C PRO A 457 40.73 -9.15 32.21
N ASP A 458 40.00 -9.73 31.25
CA ASP A 458 39.60 -11.13 31.37
C ASP A 458 40.89 -11.90 31.67
N PRO A 459 41.04 -12.47 32.88
CA PRO A 459 42.30 -13.04 33.32
C PRO A 459 42.73 -14.21 32.44
N ASN A 460 41.85 -14.71 31.56
CA ASN A 460 42.10 -15.85 30.70
C ASN A 460 42.58 -15.48 29.28
N THR A 461 42.42 -14.24 28.81
CA THR A 461 42.73 -13.91 27.42
C THR A 461 43.90 -12.94 27.24
N GLY A 462 44.26 -12.14 28.27
CA GLY A 462 45.41 -11.23 28.21
C GLY A 462 45.34 -10.19 27.08
N ALA A 463 44.23 -10.11 26.37
CA ALA A 463 44.01 -9.18 25.27
C ALA A 463 43.46 -7.89 25.85
N VAL A 464 44.29 -6.84 25.82
CA VAL A 464 43.83 -5.46 25.92
C VAL A 464 42.89 -5.24 24.73
N PRO A 465 41.64 -4.76 24.91
CA PRO A 465 40.84 -4.31 23.79
C PRO A 465 41.65 -3.26 23.06
N GLY A 466 42.10 -3.56 21.83
CA GLY A 466 42.82 -2.59 21.00
C GLY A 466 41.95 -1.36 20.77
N ASP A 467 42.57 -0.24 20.38
CA ASP A 467 41.99 1.08 20.07
C ASP A 467 40.76 1.02 19.14
N SER A 468 39.65 0.48 19.62
CA SER A 468 38.39 0.49 18.91
C SER A 468 37.90 1.92 19.01
N SER A 469 37.92 2.59 17.86
CA SER A 469 37.48 3.97 17.70
C SER A 469 36.13 4.17 18.40
N ILE A 470 35.84 5.40 18.88
CA ILE A 470 34.49 5.80 19.30
C ILE A 470 33.45 5.31 18.29
N VAL A 471 33.78 5.31 17.00
CA VAL A 471 32.92 4.78 15.92
C VAL A 471 32.65 3.29 16.06
N THR A 472 33.63 2.46 16.42
CA THR A 472 33.43 1.02 16.68
C THR A 472 32.65 0.79 17.97
N ALA A 473 32.92 1.54 19.03
CA ALA A 473 32.14 1.45 20.27
C ALA A 473 30.69 1.89 20.04
N LEU A 474 30.49 2.97 19.30
CA LEU A 474 29.19 3.43 18.83
C LEU A 474 28.57 2.35 17.93
N GLN A 475 29.21 1.89 16.86
CA GLN A 475 28.68 0.88 15.94
C GLN A 475 28.36 -0.46 16.63
N ASP A 476 29.15 -0.90 17.59
CA ASP A 476 28.93 -2.10 18.39
C ASP A 476 27.77 -1.87 19.38
N GLN A 477 27.65 -0.68 19.95
CA GLN A 477 26.55 -0.25 20.82
C GLN A 477 25.24 0.04 20.04
N TYR A 478 25.34 0.43 18.77
CA TYR A 478 24.26 0.67 17.80
C TYR A 478 23.95 -0.60 16.97
N HIS A 479 24.60 -1.74 17.25
CA HIS A 479 24.48 -3.02 16.55
C HIS A 479 24.73 -2.99 15.02
N ALA A 480 25.41 -1.96 14.50
CA ALA A 480 25.71 -1.82 13.07
C ALA A 480 26.80 -2.81 12.59
N ASN A 481 27.62 -3.34 13.50
CA ASN A 481 28.81 -4.14 13.19
C ASN A 481 28.75 -5.59 13.69
N SER A 482 27.55 -6.21 13.77
CA SER A 482 27.47 -7.62 14.14
C SER A 482 28.02 -8.53 13.02
N THR A 483 29.34 -8.66 12.97
CA THR A 483 30.03 -9.79 12.34
C THR A 483 29.73 -11.11 13.06
N GLN A 484 29.11 -11.05 14.26
CA GLN A 484 28.53 -12.21 14.92
C GLN A 484 27.14 -12.56 14.34
N ASN A 485 27.14 -13.25 13.18
CA ASN A 485 26.22 -14.29 12.67
C ASN A 485 24.72 -14.34 13.09
N SER A 486 24.13 -13.28 13.63
CA SER A 486 22.72 -13.15 13.90
C SER A 486 22.09 -12.51 12.67
N ALA A 487 21.92 -13.31 11.62
CA ALA A 487 21.17 -12.91 10.45
C ALA A 487 19.70 -12.65 10.86
N GLY A 488 19.42 -11.43 11.32
CA GLY A 488 18.18 -11.04 11.97
C GLY A 488 18.06 -9.51 12.13
N SER A 489 17.78 -8.87 11.00
CA SER A 489 16.80 -7.79 10.78
C SER A 489 17.05 -6.27 10.95
N SER A 490 17.92 -5.69 11.79
CA SER A 490 17.83 -4.21 12.03
C SER A 490 19.06 -3.34 11.73
N ASN A 491 19.84 -3.62 10.68
CA ASN A 491 20.99 -2.78 10.31
C ASN A 491 20.53 -1.53 9.54
N GLY A 492 20.25 -0.44 10.26
CA GLY A 492 19.88 0.85 9.68
C GLY A 492 19.80 1.96 10.71
N TYR A 493 19.74 3.21 10.23
CA TYR A 493 19.72 4.41 11.07
C TYR A 493 18.44 5.23 10.84
N THR A 494 17.90 5.81 11.90
CA THR A 494 16.95 6.91 11.86
C THR A 494 17.69 8.21 11.55
N ALA A 495 17.00 9.25 11.07
CA ALA A 495 17.64 10.55 10.84
C ALA A 495 18.20 11.16 12.13
N VAL A 496 17.53 10.94 13.28
CA VAL A 496 18.02 11.40 14.58
C VAL A 496 19.31 10.68 14.99
N GLU A 497 19.41 9.37 14.73
CA GLU A 497 20.65 8.61 14.98
C GLU A 497 21.81 9.08 14.08
N VAL A 498 21.53 9.39 12.80
CA VAL A 498 22.53 10.00 11.91
C VAL A 498 22.98 11.36 12.44
N GLN A 499 22.05 12.22 12.87
CA GLN A 499 22.39 13.54 13.40
C GLN A 499 23.23 13.46 14.68
N LYS A 500 22.89 12.52 15.57
CA LYS A 500 23.66 12.23 16.78
C LYS A 500 25.07 11.78 16.41
N HIS A 501 25.21 10.86 15.47
CA HIS A 501 26.52 10.40 15.00
C HIS A 501 27.34 11.54 14.39
N ASP A 502 26.74 12.37 13.53
CA ASP A 502 27.42 13.50 12.91
C ASP A 502 27.88 14.51 13.96
N LEU A 503 27.05 14.84 14.95
CA LEU A 503 27.42 15.72 16.05
C LEU A 503 28.63 15.19 16.84
N LEU A 504 28.63 13.89 17.15
CA LEU A 504 29.70 13.27 17.93
C LEU A 504 31.01 13.12 17.12
N SER A 505 30.94 12.84 15.82
CA SER A 505 32.11 12.67 14.95
C SER A 505 32.84 13.98 14.62
N HIS A 506 32.12 15.10 14.61
CA HIS A 506 32.66 16.43 14.28
C HIS A 506 33.47 17.10 15.42
N ARG A 507 33.55 16.48 16.60
CA ARG A 507 34.36 17.00 17.72
C ARG A 507 35.86 16.72 17.50
N TYR A 508 36.73 17.70 17.76
CA TYR A 508 38.18 17.58 17.51
C TYR A 508 38.80 16.50 18.44
N GLY A 509 39.29 15.42 17.82
CA GLY A 509 39.62 14.13 18.47
C GLY A 509 38.89 12.94 17.81
N GLY A 510 37.64 13.15 17.38
CA GLY A 510 36.87 12.18 16.57
C GLY A 510 37.33 12.12 15.11
N SER A 511 37.76 13.25 14.54
CA SER A 511 38.08 13.41 13.12
C SER A 511 39.29 12.59 12.60
N LYS A 512 40.15 12.06 13.47
CA LYS A 512 41.25 11.15 13.05
C LYS A 512 40.82 9.68 12.94
N CYS A 513 39.67 9.29 13.52
CA CYS A 513 39.17 7.92 13.51
C CYS A 513 37.73 7.78 12.97
N SER A 514 37.02 8.88 12.73
CA SER A 514 35.70 8.85 12.09
C SER A 514 35.83 9.04 10.58
N SER A 515 36.01 7.96 9.85
CA SER A 515 35.31 7.88 8.58
C SER A 515 33.92 7.37 8.90
N VAL A 516 32.89 8.15 8.56
CA VAL A 516 31.60 7.53 8.26
C VAL A 516 31.96 6.49 7.19
N VAL A 517 31.66 5.20 7.40
CA VAL A 517 31.47 4.29 6.26
C VAL A 517 30.48 5.06 5.42
N ALA A 518 30.96 5.71 4.34
CA ALA A 518 30.24 6.78 3.69
C ALA A 518 28.80 6.33 3.59
N ILE A 519 27.87 7.05 4.27
CA ILE A 519 26.42 6.80 4.25
C ILE A 519 26.13 6.26 2.87
N GLY A 520 25.87 4.94 2.81
CA GLY A 520 26.18 4.14 1.64
C GLY A 520 25.58 4.78 0.39
N ARG A 521 26.38 5.50 -0.39
CA ARG A 521 25.97 5.93 -1.74
C ARG A 521 25.70 4.71 -2.64
N ASP A 522 26.03 3.51 -2.16
CA ASP A 522 25.70 2.21 -2.74
C ASP A 522 24.28 1.70 -2.41
N GLY A 523 23.50 2.43 -1.59
CA GLY A 523 22.14 2.04 -1.20
C GLY A 523 22.07 0.87 -0.21
N SER A 524 23.20 0.46 0.39
CA SER A 524 23.25 -0.66 1.35
C SER A 524 22.75 -0.31 2.75
N THR A 525 22.86 0.96 3.14
CA THR A 525 22.38 1.44 4.45
C THR A 525 20.89 1.72 4.38
N LYS A 526 20.12 1.08 5.26
CA LYS A 526 18.67 1.26 5.33
C LYS A 526 18.33 2.38 6.31
N TYR A 527 17.30 3.14 5.97
CA TYR A 527 16.83 4.28 6.77
C TYR A 527 15.33 4.15 6.99
N GLY A 528 14.82 4.84 8.01
CA GLY A 528 13.41 4.83 8.33
C GLY A 528 13.16 5.26 9.77
N MET A 529 11.96 4.94 10.24
CA MET A 529 11.49 5.11 11.59
C MET A 529 11.75 3.84 12.42
N LYS A 530 11.99 4.04 13.72
CA LYS A 530 12.08 2.99 14.74
C LYS A 530 11.03 3.28 15.83
N GLN A 531 10.56 2.23 16.49
CA GLN A 531 9.59 2.32 17.58
C GLN A 531 10.33 2.55 18.90
N PHE A 532 10.04 3.64 19.58
CA PHE A 532 10.59 3.93 20.91
C PHE A 532 9.59 3.56 22.00
N GLU A 533 10.07 2.96 23.09
CA GLU A 533 9.23 2.71 24.27
C GLU A 533 8.95 4.04 25.00
N PRO A 534 7.69 4.47 25.15
CA PRO A 534 7.37 5.76 25.79
C PRO A 534 7.77 5.86 27.26
N SER A 535 7.95 4.72 27.94
CA SER A 535 8.40 4.64 29.34
C SER A 535 9.92 4.61 29.48
N GLY A 536 10.64 4.29 28.40
CA GLY A 536 12.08 4.39 28.36
C GLY A 536 12.45 5.85 28.15
N CYS A 537 13.26 6.41 29.05
CA CYS A 537 13.97 7.63 28.73
C CYS A 537 14.66 7.40 27.36
N TYR A 538 14.63 8.39 26.46
CA TYR A 538 15.44 8.37 25.21
C TYR A 538 16.95 8.19 25.50
N ALA A 539 17.30 8.21 26.78
CA ALA A 539 18.57 8.02 27.40
C ALA A 539 18.46 6.96 28.52
N THR A 540 18.92 5.71 28.33
CA THR A 540 20.04 5.18 29.16
C THR A 540 20.54 3.78 28.81
N PRO A 541 21.88 3.54 28.90
CA PRO A 541 22.51 2.23 28.85
C PRO A 541 22.68 1.59 30.24
N HIS A 542 21.59 1.22 30.91
CA HIS A 542 21.71 0.24 32.02
C HIS A 542 21.16 -1.14 31.69
N SER A 543 20.56 -1.27 30.51
CA SER A 543 20.44 -2.48 29.69
C SER A 543 20.51 -2.01 28.24
N ASN A 544 20.95 -2.85 27.29
CA ASN A 544 21.00 -2.61 25.83
C ASN A 544 20.34 -1.29 25.40
N VAL A 545 21.12 -0.33 24.91
CA VAL A 545 20.58 0.98 24.53
C VAL A 545 19.34 0.74 23.67
N ALA A 546 18.17 1.18 24.13
CA ALA A 546 16.91 1.00 23.41
C ALA A 546 16.86 2.03 22.27
N PHE A 547 17.82 1.95 21.35
CA PHE A 547 17.60 2.41 19.98
C PHE A 547 16.36 1.66 19.51
N GLY A 548 15.35 2.42 19.07
CA GLY A 548 14.01 1.86 18.89
C GLY A 548 14.05 0.56 18.09
N ALA A 549 13.21 -0.40 18.45
CA ALA A 549 13.12 -1.61 17.65
C ALA A 549 12.32 -1.30 16.37
N PRO A 550 12.52 -2.06 15.28
CA PRO A 550 11.54 -2.14 14.22
C PRO A 550 10.14 -2.39 14.81
N GLY A 551 9.24 -1.43 14.64
CA GLY A 551 7.85 -1.50 15.09
C GLY A 551 6.93 -2.00 13.99
N SER A 552 5.69 -2.33 14.35
CA SER A 552 4.64 -2.54 13.34
C SER A 552 4.16 -1.19 12.78
N PRO A 553 3.56 -1.16 11.57
CA PRO A 553 2.92 0.05 11.04
C PRO A 553 1.95 0.71 12.02
N LEU A 554 1.15 -0.09 12.74
CA LEU A 554 0.24 0.44 13.75
C LEU A 554 1.00 1.10 14.91
N ALA A 555 2.11 0.50 15.36
CA ALA A 555 2.93 1.05 16.43
C ALA A 555 3.59 2.38 16.03
N TYR A 556 4.03 2.51 14.78
CA TYR A 556 4.53 3.79 14.25
C TYR A 556 3.43 4.85 14.22
N LEU A 557 2.23 4.52 13.74
CA LEU A 557 1.10 5.44 13.77
C LEU A 557 0.72 5.85 15.21
N GLN A 558 0.79 4.93 16.16
CA GLN A 558 0.58 5.22 17.58
C GLN A 558 1.67 6.12 18.16
N GLN A 559 2.94 5.92 17.80
CA GLN A 559 4.05 6.78 18.22
C GLN A 559 3.88 8.21 17.70
N ILE A 560 3.46 8.37 16.45
CA ILE A 560 3.15 9.68 15.86
C ILE A 560 1.91 10.29 16.52
N GLY A 561 0.87 9.48 16.75
CA GLY A 561 -0.39 9.90 17.38
C GLY A 561 -0.29 10.21 18.88
N ASN A 562 0.72 9.69 19.57
CA ASN A 562 0.97 9.92 20.99
C ASN A 562 1.90 11.11 21.21
N GLN A 563 1.50 12.32 20.81
CA GLN A 563 2.18 13.58 21.21
C GLN A 563 2.10 13.87 22.73
N GLY A 564 1.58 12.92 23.52
CA GLY A 564 1.54 12.98 24.97
C GLY A 564 2.90 12.77 25.66
N TRP A 565 4.03 13.06 25.01
CA TRP A 565 5.28 13.29 25.73
C TRP A 565 5.06 14.50 26.64
N LYS A 566 4.58 14.23 27.86
CA LYS A 566 4.56 15.14 28.99
C LYS A 566 6.00 15.38 29.44
N GLY A 567 6.85 15.84 28.55
CA GLY A 567 8.18 16.32 28.87
C GLY A 567 7.99 17.40 29.91
N SER A 568 8.30 17.05 31.16
CA SER A 568 8.50 17.91 32.30
C SER A 568 7.78 19.25 32.20
N ARG A 569 6.46 19.26 32.41
CA ARG A 569 5.87 20.44 33.04
C ARG A 569 6.58 20.56 34.37
N GLY A 570 7.54 21.49 34.46
CA GLY A 570 8.12 21.88 35.72
C GLY A 570 6.99 22.15 36.72
N PRO A 571 7.16 21.83 38.01
CA PRO A 571 6.10 21.93 39.01
C PRO A 571 5.56 23.37 39.22
N THR A 572 6.09 24.37 38.53
CA THR A 572 5.65 25.77 38.59
C THR A 572 4.95 26.17 37.30
N GLY A 573 3.62 26.12 37.32
CA GLY A 573 2.78 26.54 36.21
C GLY A 573 2.94 28.02 35.87
N THR A 574 3.51 28.30 34.70
CA THR A 574 3.17 29.41 33.79
C THR A 574 3.99 29.22 32.52
N LEU A 575 3.32 29.05 31.37
CA LEU A 575 4.00 29.11 30.07
C LEU A 575 4.51 30.56 29.85
N PRO A 576 5.75 30.77 29.38
CA PRO A 576 6.10 32.04 28.77
C PRO A 576 5.25 32.19 27.51
N SER A 577 4.45 33.24 27.45
CA SER A 577 3.76 33.68 26.24
C SER A 577 4.79 34.18 25.22
N GLY A 578 5.44 33.24 24.51
CA GLY A 578 6.32 33.54 23.38
C GLY A 578 5.52 33.80 22.10
N PRO A 579 5.99 34.68 21.20
CA PRO A 579 5.22 35.21 20.06
C PRO A 579 5.03 34.24 18.87
N PHE A 580 5.30 32.94 19.02
CA PHE A 580 5.14 31.94 17.95
C PHE A 580 3.92 31.02 18.13
N ALA A 581 3.10 31.22 19.15
CA ALA A 581 1.87 30.45 19.37
C ALA A 581 0.66 30.91 18.52
N SER A 582 0.83 31.84 17.57
CA SER A 582 -0.31 32.39 16.82
C SER A 582 0.06 32.82 15.39
N ALA A 583 -0.06 31.90 14.43
CA ALA A 583 -0.50 32.16 13.05
C ALA A 583 -0.45 30.86 12.23
N GLY A 584 -1.52 30.08 12.27
CA GLY A 584 -1.65 28.83 11.50
C GLY A 584 -2.61 27.83 12.13
N ALA A 585 -3.54 28.29 12.97
CA ALA A 585 -4.59 27.45 13.54
C ALA A 585 -5.79 27.47 12.59
N ASP A 586 -5.73 26.63 11.55
CA ASP A 586 -6.92 26.09 10.91
C ASP A 586 -6.80 24.54 10.95
N ASN A 587 -7.49 23.92 11.92
CA ASN A 587 -7.89 22.49 11.97
C ASN A 587 -6.85 21.36 12.19
N HIS A 588 -5.97 21.43 13.19
CA HIS A 588 -5.38 20.21 13.78
C HIS A 588 -5.91 19.92 15.18
N THR A 589 -7.09 19.29 15.23
CA THR A 589 -7.57 18.53 16.38
C THR A 589 -6.56 17.44 16.72
N GLY A 590 -6.13 17.36 17.99
CA GLY A 590 -5.18 16.45 18.65
C GLY A 590 -4.58 15.26 17.88
N SER A 591 -3.32 14.95 18.15
CA SER A 591 -2.53 13.86 17.54
C SER A 591 -3.21 12.47 17.47
N ALA A 592 -4.14 12.14 18.37
CA ALA A 592 -4.97 10.94 18.26
C ALA A 592 -5.89 10.93 17.02
N ALA A 593 -6.40 12.09 16.61
CA ALA A 593 -7.21 12.26 15.40
C ALA A 593 -6.40 12.02 14.11
N CYS A 594 -5.09 12.25 14.17
CA CYS A 594 -4.19 12.10 13.04
C CYS A 594 -3.92 10.62 12.73
N GLN A 595 -3.67 9.81 13.76
CA GLN A 595 -3.59 8.35 13.66
C GLN A 595 -4.91 7.78 13.13
N ASP A 596 -6.04 8.19 13.73
CA ASP A 596 -7.36 7.70 13.34
C ASP A 596 -7.70 8.05 11.87
N ASP A 597 -7.29 9.22 11.36
CA ASP A 597 -7.53 9.62 9.97
C ASP A 597 -6.73 8.76 8.97
N ILE A 598 -5.46 8.44 9.26
CA ILE A 598 -4.70 7.52 8.39
C ILE A 598 -5.34 6.14 8.39
N ILE A 599 -5.71 5.60 9.56
CA ILE A 599 -6.36 4.29 9.66
C ILE A 599 -7.70 4.30 8.92
N ASP A 600 -8.49 5.36 9.03
CA ASP A 600 -9.76 5.52 8.30
C ASP A 600 -9.55 5.55 6.79
N ARG A 601 -8.50 6.24 6.30
CA ARG A 601 -8.14 6.24 4.87
C ARG A 601 -7.74 4.86 4.37
N ILE A 602 -6.88 4.14 5.11
CA ILE A 602 -6.52 2.75 4.79
C ILE A 602 -7.78 1.88 4.74
N TRP A 603 -8.62 1.98 5.77
CA TRP A 603 -9.83 1.17 5.90
C TRP A 603 -10.83 1.45 4.76
N LYS A 604 -11.06 2.72 4.42
CA LYS A 604 -11.88 3.11 3.27
C LYS A 604 -11.33 2.51 1.98
N ARG A 605 -10.03 2.59 1.73
CA ARG A 605 -9.41 1.95 0.55
C ARG A 605 -9.59 0.43 0.58
N MET A 606 -9.40 -0.23 1.71
CA MET A 606 -9.64 -1.68 1.83
C MET A 606 -11.12 -2.04 1.58
N ARG A 607 -12.08 -1.17 1.91
CA ARG A 607 -13.50 -1.37 1.55
C ARG A 607 -13.81 -1.24 0.06
N GLN A 608 -12.88 -0.69 -0.73
CA GLN A 608 -12.96 -0.78 -2.18
C GLN A 608 -12.60 -2.18 -2.69
N VAL A 609 -11.79 -2.95 -1.95
CA VAL A 609 -11.44 -4.35 -2.25
C VAL A 609 -12.57 -5.29 -1.85
N ASP A 610 -13.02 -5.15 -0.60
CA ASP A 610 -14.15 -5.88 -0.06
C ASP A 610 -14.97 -4.95 0.86
N PRO A 611 -16.18 -4.54 0.45
CA PRO A 611 -17.00 -3.60 1.20
C PRO A 611 -17.38 -4.04 2.62
N SER A 612 -17.24 -5.33 2.94
CA SER A 612 -17.55 -5.92 4.25
C SER A 612 -16.41 -5.84 5.26
N ILE A 613 -15.20 -5.44 4.84
CA ILE A 613 -14.03 -5.37 5.74
C ILE A 613 -14.29 -4.41 6.91
N PRO A 614 -14.28 -4.91 8.15
CA PRO A 614 -14.40 -4.07 9.32
C PRO A 614 -13.04 -3.44 9.69
N ARG A 615 -13.08 -2.31 10.40
CA ARG A 615 -11.89 -1.51 10.73
C ARG A 615 -10.89 -2.27 11.62
N ASP A 616 -11.36 -3.07 12.57
CA ASP A 616 -10.54 -3.86 13.50
C ASP A 616 -9.63 -4.87 12.78
N LYS A 617 -10.06 -5.42 11.64
CA LYS A 617 -9.24 -6.33 10.83
C LYS A 617 -8.08 -5.62 10.16
N VAL A 618 -8.28 -4.36 9.76
CA VAL A 618 -7.20 -3.52 9.21
C VAL A 618 -6.19 -3.21 10.31
N GLU A 619 -6.64 -2.79 11.50
CA GLU A 619 -5.76 -2.50 12.63
C GLU A 619 -4.96 -3.74 13.07
N LEU A 620 -5.62 -4.90 13.15
CA LEU A 620 -4.96 -6.17 13.47
C LEU A 620 -3.89 -6.53 12.43
N ALA A 621 -4.18 -6.37 11.14
CA ALA A 621 -3.18 -6.63 10.11
C ALA A 621 -1.98 -5.67 10.22
N LEU A 622 -2.23 -4.38 10.49
CA LEU A 622 -1.21 -3.36 10.70
C LEU A 622 -0.36 -3.58 11.96
N SER A 623 -0.84 -4.37 12.94
CA SER A 623 -0.10 -4.66 14.18
C SER A 623 0.72 -5.94 14.12
N GLN A 624 0.49 -6.82 13.14
CA GLN A 624 1.00 -8.20 13.14
C GLN A 624 2.42 -8.35 12.61
N GLN A 625 2.83 -7.55 11.62
CA GLN A 625 4.17 -7.65 11.03
C GLN A 625 5.03 -6.46 11.45
N PRO A 626 6.28 -6.69 11.90
CA PRO A 626 7.25 -5.61 12.04
C PRO A 626 7.55 -5.04 10.65
N LEU A 627 7.78 -3.74 10.59
CA LEU A 627 8.17 -3.02 9.40
C LEU A 627 9.62 -2.54 9.57
N GLU A 628 10.55 -3.32 9.03
CA GLU A 628 11.99 -3.08 9.10
C GLU A 628 12.37 -1.80 8.35
N LEU A 629 13.53 -1.22 8.68
CA LEU A 629 14.02 -0.03 7.98
C LEU A 629 14.24 -0.35 6.49
N GLY A 630 13.83 0.55 5.60
CA GLY A 630 13.87 0.36 4.15
C GLY A 630 12.98 -0.78 3.62
N GLU A 631 12.17 -1.44 4.47
CA GLU A 631 11.25 -2.48 4.05
C GLU A 631 9.98 -1.88 3.43
N THR A 632 9.37 -2.64 2.53
CA THR A 632 8.02 -2.39 2.03
C THR A 632 7.13 -3.59 2.36
N LEU A 633 6.07 -3.35 3.11
CA LEU A 633 4.98 -4.30 3.33
C LEU A 633 3.81 -4.00 2.40
N TYR A 634 2.99 -5.02 2.14
CA TYR A 634 1.81 -4.96 1.30
C TYR A 634 0.59 -5.38 2.12
N LEU A 635 -0.36 -4.47 2.29
CA LEU A 635 -1.64 -4.75 2.91
C LEU A 635 -2.65 -5.14 1.82
N HIS A 636 -3.23 -6.34 1.91
CA HIS A 636 -4.16 -6.86 0.92
C HIS A 636 -5.23 -7.77 1.57
N CYS A 637 -6.20 -8.19 0.76
CA CYS A 637 -7.31 -9.05 1.19
C CYS A 637 -7.17 -10.42 0.53
N PRO A 638 -6.80 -11.51 1.22
CA PRO A 638 -6.65 -12.84 0.60
C PRO A 638 -7.99 -13.58 0.40
N GLY A 639 -9.00 -13.25 1.20
CA GLY A 639 -10.38 -13.73 1.05
C GLY A 639 -11.41 -12.79 1.69
N PRO A 640 -12.71 -13.03 1.51
CA PRO A 640 -13.77 -12.14 2.00
C PRO A 640 -13.68 -11.88 3.51
N GLY A 641 -13.76 -10.61 3.92
CA GLY A 641 -13.70 -10.15 5.30
C GLY A 641 -12.33 -10.30 5.98
N THR A 642 -11.27 -10.62 5.23
CA THR A 642 -9.92 -10.80 5.77
C THR A 642 -8.96 -9.72 5.28
N VAL A 643 -7.99 -9.37 6.10
CA VAL A 643 -6.91 -8.43 5.74
C VAL A 643 -5.62 -9.02 6.26
N THR A 644 -4.59 -9.04 5.43
CA THR A 644 -3.26 -9.55 5.78
C THR A 644 -2.16 -8.63 5.27
N MET A 645 -1.00 -8.71 5.91
CA MET A 645 0.19 -7.95 5.56
C MET A 645 1.35 -8.89 5.22
N THR A 646 2.05 -8.64 4.11
CA THR A 646 3.16 -9.47 3.63
C THR A 646 4.36 -8.63 3.20
N SER A 647 5.59 -9.16 3.33
CA SER A 647 6.83 -8.48 2.92
C SER A 647 7.23 -8.78 1.48
N ALA A 648 7.00 -10.01 1.01
CA ALA A 648 7.06 -10.30 -0.41
C ALA A 648 5.89 -9.59 -1.09
N THR A 649 6.13 -8.95 -2.25
CA THR A 649 5.06 -8.70 -3.23
C THR A 649 4.46 -10.07 -3.53
N PRO A 650 3.19 -10.33 -3.23
CA PRO A 650 2.63 -11.62 -3.62
C PRO A 650 2.78 -11.83 -5.14
N ALA A 651 3.64 -12.77 -5.53
CA ALA A 651 4.33 -12.82 -6.84
C ALA A 651 3.40 -12.93 -8.05
N ASP A 652 2.14 -13.28 -7.80
CA ASP A 652 1.10 -13.50 -8.79
C ASP A 652 0.18 -12.27 -8.99
N TYR A 653 0.32 -11.18 -8.22
CA TYR A 653 -0.63 -10.05 -8.29
C TYR A 653 -0.05 -8.66 -8.51
N PHE A 654 1.26 -8.48 -8.28
CA PHE A 654 1.83 -7.16 -8.04
C PHE A 654 3.08 -6.93 -8.89
N SER A 655 2.99 -6.00 -9.84
CA SER A 655 4.18 -5.43 -10.45
C SER A 655 4.89 -4.56 -9.39
N ALA A 656 6.03 -5.02 -8.89
CA ALA A 656 6.89 -4.20 -8.04
C ALA A 656 7.21 -2.88 -8.76
N GLY A 657 7.27 -1.77 -8.02
CA GLY A 657 7.67 -0.47 -8.59
C GLY A 657 6.60 0.29 -9.38
N VAL A 658 5.31 -0.06 -9.26
CA VAL A 658 4.23 0.79 -9.83
C VAL A 658 4.33 2.20 -9.24
N PRO A 659 4.47 3.27 -10.05
CA PRO A 659 4.49 4.62 -9.53
C PRO A 659 3.15 4.95 -8.88
N ASN A 660 3.18 5.68 -7.77
CA ASN A 660 1.96 6.20 -7.15
C ASN A 660 1.49 7.42 -7.97
N ASP A 661 0.27 7.36 -8.49
CA ASP A 661 -0.30 8.39 -9.36
C ASP A 661 -0.97 9.55 -8.59
N GLY A 662 -1.05 9.45 -7.27
CA GLY A 662 -1.53 10.52 -6.38
C GLY A 662 -0.44 11.40 -5.77
N ALA A 663 0.79 11.38 -6.28
CA ALA A 663 1.93 12.13 -5.74
C ALA A 663 1.82 13.68 -5.82
N SER A 664 0.66 14.26 -6.14
CA SER A 664 0.48 15.72 -6.03
C SER A 664 0.29 16.14 -4.58
N SER A 665 0.94 17.24 -4.18
CA SER A 665 0.91 17.77 -2.80
C SER A 665 -0.49 18.04 -2.22
N ALA A 666 -1.53 18.21 -3.05
CA ALA A 666 -2.90 18.46 -2.61
C ALA A 666 -3.64 17.21 -2.11
N ALA A 667 -3.20 16.01 -2.48
CA ALA A 667 -3.85 14.74 -2.10
C ALA A 667 -3.08 13.97 -1.00
N ILE A 668 -1.87 14.42 -0.70
CA ILE A 668 -1.01 13.83 0.32
C ILE A 668 -1.51 14.27 1.70
N TYR A 669 -1.73 13.29 2.58
CA TYR A 669 -2.06 13.55 3.97
C TYR A 669 -0.84 13.23 4.85
N ASN A 670 -0.35 14.24 5.55
CA ASN A 670 0.79 14.11 6.45
C ASN A 670 0.30 14.07 7.89
N CYS A 671 0.75 13.04 8.61
CA CYS A 671 0.63 12.96 10.04
C CYS A 671 2.02 13.08 10.65
N GLU A 672 2.26 14.10 11.48
CA GLU A 672 3.58 14.34 12.05
C GLU A 672 3.57 14.55 13.56
N ASN A 673 4.67 14.10 14.18
CA ASN A 673 5.01 14.33 15.57
C ASN A 673 6.39 14.98 15.63
N GLN A 674 6.44 16.21 16.13
CA GLN A 674 7.68 16.93 16.32
C GLN A 674 8.08 16.89 17.80
N TYR A 675 9.32 16.54 18.07
CA TYR A 675 9.91 16.50 19.41
C TYR A 675 11.25 17.23 19.42
N ASN A 676 11.59 17.84 20.55
CA ASN A 676 12.88 18.51 20.68
C ASN A 676 13.96 17.49 21.07
N ILE A 677 14.95 17.30 20.20
CA ILE A 677 16.09 16.43 20.45
C ILE A 677 17.26 17.15 21.11
N SER A 678 17.20 18.48 21.37
CA SER A 678 18.33 19.25 21.92
C SER A 678 18.88 18.65 23.22
N ASN A 679 18.00 18.18 24.11
CA ASN A 679 18.37 17.62 25.41
C ASN A 679 18.64 16.11 25.39
N THR A 680 18.43 15.45 24.25
CA THR A 680 18.53 13.99 24.11
C THR A 680 19.48 13.57 22.98
N ILE A 681 20.05 14.53 22.24
CA ILE A 681 20.98 14.26 21.15
C ILE A 681 22.30 13.67 21.66
N VAL A 682 22.75 14.10 22.84
CA VAL A 682 23.84 13.46 23.60
C VAL A 682 23.36 13.16 25.01
N ASN A 683 23.36 11.88 25.36
CA ASN A 683 23.06 11.40 26.70
C ASN A 683 24.29 11.61 27.55
N ALA A 684 24.47 12.77 28.15
CA ALA A 684 25.62 12.99 29.01
C ALA A 684 25.40 12.44 30.43
N LYS A 685 26.48 12.02 31.08
CA LYS A 685 26.42 11.50 32.45
C LYS A 685 26.12 12.66 33.38
N HIS A 686 24.93 12.65 33.99
CA HIS A 686 24.57 13.69 34.95
C HIS A 686 25.50 13.56 36.17
N GLY A 687 26.13 14.68 36.58
CA GLY A 687 27.04 14.73 37.74
C GLY A 687 26.41 14.08 38.99
N SER A 688 27.26 13.48 39.82
CA SER A 688 26.95 12.55 40.91
C SER A 688 26.14 13.09 42.12
N GLY A 689 25.20 14.00 41.91
CA GLY A 689 24.40 14.64 42.97
C GLY A 689 22.90 14.77 42.70
N SER A 690 22.39 14.37 41.54
CA SER A 690 20.95 14.45 41.25
C SER A 690 20.22 13.20 41.77
N PRO A 691 19.20 13.31 42.65
CA PRO A 691 18.50 12.14 43.21
C PRO A 691 17.61 11.37 42.23
N ASN A 692 17.51 11.78 40.95
CA ASN A 692 16.75 11.10 39.90
C ASN A 692 17.64 10.28 38.94
N VAL A 693 18.51 9.42 39.49
CA VAL A 693 19.46 8.57 38.74
C VAL A 693 18.84 7.27 38.21
N SER A 694 17.65 7.30 37.63
CA SER A 694 17.16 6.11 36.91
C SER A 694 17.51 6.14 35.41
N CYS A 695 17.80 7.33 34.86
CA CYS A 695 17.95 7.52 33.41
C CYS A 695 19.28 8.16 32.94
N HIS A 696 20.35 8.22 33.75
CA HIS A 696 21.62 8.86 33.32
C HIS A 696 22.92 8.18 33.78
N ALA A 697 22.89 6.92 34.24
CA ALA A 697 24.04 6.33 34.93
C ALA A 697 25.28 6.07 34.05
N THR A 698 25.10 5.99 32.72
CA THR A 698 26.15 5.78 31.71
C THR A 698 25.85 6.72 30.55
N GLY A 699 26.46 7.90 30.53
CA GLY A 699 26.32 8.78 29.36
C GLY A 699 26.96 8.16 28.11
N ASP A 700 26.56 8.61 26.92
CA ASP A 700 27.27 8.38 25.66
C ASP A 700 28.74 8.76 25.87
N ALA A 701 29.61 7.75 25.99
CA ALA A 701 31.05 7.92 26.18
C ALA A 701 31.49 8.91 27.29
N ASN A 702 30.73 9.03 28.40
CA ASN A 702 31.00 9.99 29.47
C ASN A 702 31.09 11.47 29.02
N PHE A 703 30.48 11.85 27.89
CA PHE A 703 30.45 13.25 27.50
C PHE A 703 29.77 14.12 28.58
N HIS A 704 30.31 15.32 28.79
CA HIS A 704 29.69 16.35 29.63
C HIS A 704 28.40 16.85 28.95
N ASP A 705 27.35 17.12 29.73
CA ASP A 705 26.01 17.50 29.25
C ASP A 705 25.93 18.94 28.76
N ARG A 706 26.58 19.83 29.51
CA ARG A 706 26.58 21.27 29.33
C ARG A 706 26.77 21.80 27.89
N PRO A 707 27.70 21.27 27.06
CA PRO A 707 27.84 21.73 25.68
C PRO A 707 26.59 21.46 24.83
N TYR A 708 25.80 20.45 25.21
CA TYR A 708 24.64 19.98 24.47
C TYR A 708 23.32 20.51 25.04
N THR A 709 23.26 20.80 26.34
CA THR A 709 22.08 21.39 27.01
C THR A 709 22.02 22.92 26.90
N GLU A 710 23.14 23.58 26.59
CA GLU A 710 23.21 25.02 26.28
C GLU A 710 23.14 25.29 24.75
N GLY A 711 22.71 24.32 23.94
CA GLY A 711 22.55 24.46 22.49
C GLY A 711 21.37 25.33 22.05
N PRO A 712 21.06 25.40 20.74
CA PRO A 712 19.87 26.13 20.28
C PRO A 712 18.62 25.61 21.01
N ASP A 713 17.70 26.53 21.31
CA ASP A 713 16.50 26.23 22.10
C ASP A 713 15.64 25.09 21.51
N PHE A 714 15.81 24.77 20.22
CA PHE A 714 15.04 23.75 19.53
C PHE A 714 15.82 23.07 18.39
N LEU A 715 16.00 21.76 18.50
CA LEU A 715 16.37 20.88 17.39
C LEU A 715 15.21 19.91 17.16
N PRO A 716 14.42 20.05 16.09
CA PRO A 716 13.30 19.15 15.86
C PRO A 716 13.76 17.78 15.36
N GLY A 717 13.37 16.72 16.06
CA GLY A 717 13.14 15.41 15.46
C GLY A 717 11.67 15.34 15.02
N ILE A 718 11.42 14.82 13.82
CA ILE A 718 10.07 14.73 13.24
C ILE A 718 9.82 13.28 12.82
N ASP A 719 8.85 12.64 13.46
CA ASP A 719 8.31 11.38 12.97
C ASP A 719 7.08 11.69 12.10
N ARG A 720 7.06 11.18 10.87
CA ARG A 720 5.97 11.45 9.91
C ARG A 720 5.44 10.15 9.31
N ALA A 721 4.12 10.07 9.14
CA ALA A 721 3.45 9.12 8.29
C ALA A 721 2.79 9.89 7.14
N VAL A 722 3.18 9.57 5.91
CA VAL A 722 2.72 10.22 4.69
C VAL A 722 1.78 9.28 3.95
N TRP A 723 0.49 9.57 3.95
CA TRP A 723 -0.50 8.85 3.14
C TRP A 723 -0.59 9.50 1.74
N THR A 724 -0.29 8.72 0.71
CA THR A 724 -0.47 9.10 -0.70
C THR A 724 -1.52 8.19 -1.34
N PRO A 725 -2.74 8.67 -1.65
CA PRO A 725 -3.78 7.87 -2.29
C PRO A 725 -3.38 7.47 -3.71
N ALA A 726 -3.89 6.35 -4.21
CA ALA A 726 -3.70 5.93 -5.61
C ALA A 726 -5.04 5.55 -6.25
N THR A 727 -5.10 5.59 -7.59
CA THR A 727 -6.38 5.41 -8.30
C THR A 727 -6.94 3.99 -8.24
N GLY A 728 -6.12 2.99 -7.97
CA GLY A 728 -6.47 1.58 -8.21
C GLY A 728 -5.98 1.07 -9.57
N TRP A 729 -5.31 1.89 -10.37
CA TRP A 729 -4.53 1.40 -11.52
C TRP A 729 -3.48 0.41 -11.05
N ARG A 730 -3.35 -0.72 -11.76
CA ARG A 730 -2.50 -1.85 -11.32
C ARG A 730 -2.88 -2.37 -9.93
N ASN A 731 -4.12 -2.13 -9.50
CA ASN A 731 -4.64 -2.46 -8.19
C ASN A 731 -3.98 -1.72 -7.01
N LEU A 732 -3.13 -0.71 -7.23
CA LEU A 732 -2.56 0.08 -6.13
C LEU A 732 -3.60 1.09 -5.63
N LEU A 733 -4.03 0.98 -4.37
CA LEU A 733 -5.06 1.83 -3.76
C LEU A 733 -4.48 2.98 -2.92
N GLY A 734 -3.21 2.87 -2.55
CA GLY A 734 -2.49 3.94 -1.86
C GLY A 734 -1.16 3.46 -1.30
N GLU A 735 -0.44 4.40 -0.73
CA GLU A 735 0.86 4.20 -0.12
C GLU A 735 0.95 4.96 1.19
N ILE A 736 1.53 4.33 2.20
CA ILE A 736 1.97 4.98 3.43
C ILE A 736 3.49 4.93 3.45
N GLU A 737 4.09 6.06 3.75
CA GLU A 737 5.52 6.15 3.98
C GLU A 737 5.78 6.69 5.40
N PHE A 738 6.43 5.87 6.22
CA PHE A 738 6.96 6.30 7.50
C PHE A 738 8.32 6.93 7.30
N GLN A 739 8.51 8.12 7.84
CA GLN A 739 9.71 8.92 7.74
C GLN A 739 10.13 9.36 9.13
N ASN A 740 11.44 9.41 9.35
CA ASN A 740 12.03 10.13 10.47
C ASN A 740 12.93 11.21 9.86
N GLU A 741 12.66 12.46 10.18
CA GLU A 741 13.47 13.61 9.80
C GLU A 741 14.12 14.17 11.07
N ALA A 742 15.31 14.73 10.90
CA ALA A 742 15.98 15.45 11.96
C ALA A 742 16.43 16.79 11.37
N GLY A 743 15.94 17.88 11.95
CA GLY A 743 16.07 19.22 11.41
C GLY A 743 16.76 20.18 12.36
N GLY A 744 17.05 21.37 11.83
CA GLY A 744 17.65 22.46 12.57
C GLY A 744 19.17 22.56 12.37
N ALA A 745 19.64 23.79 12.18
CA ALA A 745 21.03 24.15 12.30
C ALA A 745 21.22 24.80 13.68
N GLY A 746 22.16 24.26 14.45
CA GLY A 746 22.40 24.68 15.82
C GLY A 746 23.85 25.05 16.04
N THR A 747 24.09 26.21 16.65
CA THR A 747 25.38 26.43 17.32
C THR A 747 25.23 25.92 18.74
N PHE A 748 25.83 24.77 19.03
CA PHE A 748 25.95 24.30 20.40
C PHE A 748 26.90 25.23 21.15
N CYS A 749 26.52 25.65 22.36
CA CYS A 749 27.38 26.55 23.14
C CYS A 749 28.73 25.90 23.34
N LYS A 750 29.76 26.74 23.15
CA LYS A 750 31.10 26.45 23.62
C LYS A 750 30.95 26.16 25.11
N PRO A 751 31.46 25.03 25.62
CA PRO A 751 31.55 24.87 27.06
C PRO A 751 32.29 26.08 27.62
N ASN A 752 31.95 26.54 28.81
CA ASN A 752 32.76 27.54 29.51
C ASN A 752 33.76 26.82 30.40
#